data_AF-A0A2S3HSY7-F1
#
_entry.id   AF-A0A2S3HSY7-F1
#
_cell.length_a   1.000
_cell.length_b   1.000
_cell.length_c   1.000
_cell.angle_alpha   90.00
_cell.angle_beta   90.00
_cell.angle_gamma   90.00
#
_symmetry.space_group_name_H-M   'P 1'
#
loop_
_entity.id
_entity.type
_entity.pdbx_description
1 polymer ?
#
loop_
_entity_poly.entity_id
_entity_poly.type
_entity_poly.pdbx_seq_one_letter_code
_entity_poly.pdbx_strand_id
1 'polypeptide(L)'
;MREAEAPLITEAEGEEGRGFRGSTSAGGGCSGAGRGGRQYQRRSDALAYGDRYQKAAALVDLAEDGVGIPEDVLNDTRFERAMRFYFVYLRLDWLWSLNLFALILLNFLEKPLWCQKYTPHTCDQRDLYFLGQLPYLNKTESLIYEGLTLVILVLDVFYPLSYEGLHLFWKNSMNKLKVFLLFILACDMLVFMFSPGPFRIAPYLRVAFLIMTIRELRMCAVTLVGIVGTYLNVLALSLLFLLFASWLAYVTFEDTPQGKTVFTSYGTTLYQMFVLFTTSNNPDVWVPAYKSSRWYALFIVIYVLLGVYFLTNLILAVIYDSFKEQLAKQVAQMDFIRKTILQKAFDLIDTNGQGYLNKEQCLSLLDELNKYRSLPRTSREDFELIFTELDQSGDFKVTPEEFTDLCNTIAIKFQKEPPPSYLEKYPSFYHSPQCERLKSFVRSHRFEYIVVFVLLMNLIAVIIETTLDIENSSSQKVWQEVEFVFGWIYVAEMALKIFSLGFGAYWMEGQNKFDFVITWTIFIGETLTFIFPSKLPFLSNGEWIRYLLLGRMLRLTRILLQVRRFRAFVATFFTLMSSLMPYLGIVFCILCVYCSIGLQIFGGIVFAGNPKLEETDLFGNDYLLFNFNDYPSGMVTLFNLLVMGNWQIWMESYAHLTGSSWSLVYFVSFYLISVLLLLNLIVAFVLEAFFAEMELEKAGESDMQDPTPQGRNKRRSMRVKTKGTMVDILLHHMLSNELDGSQNTD
;
A
#
# COMPACT_ATOMS: atom_id res chain seq x y z
N MET A 1 1.58 -3.12 5.39
CA MET A 1 1.80 -1.84 6.08
C MET A 1 0.80 -0.84 5.49
N ARG A 2 -0.25 -0.49 6.25
CA ARG A 2 -1.19 0.57 5.89
C ARG A 2 -0.51 1.90 6.23
N GLU A 3 -0.09 2.66 5.23
CA GLU A 3 0.23 4.09 5.41
C GLU A 3 -0.86 4.93 4.74
N ALA A 4 -2.06 4.83 5.30
CA ALA A 4 -2.86 6.03 5.51
C ALA A 4 -2.64 6.36 6.99
N GLU A 5 -1.58 7.13 7.28
CA GLU A 5 -1.35 7.65 8.61
C GLU A 5 -2.56 8.48 9.02
N ALA A 6 -3.44 7.90 9.82
CA ALA A 6 -4.13 8.68 10.83
C ALA A 6 -3.02 9.36 11.65
N PRO A 7 -2.97 10.70 11.74
CA PRO A 7 -2.02 11.33 12.64
C PRO A 7 -2.29 10.74 14.03
N LEU A 8 -1.24 10.23 14.66
CA LEU A 8 -1.24 9.78 16.05
C LEU A 8 -1.72 10.94 16.93
N ILE A 9 -3.03 10.99 17.18
CA ILE A 9 -3.63 11.85 18.19
C ILE A 9 -3.42 11.14 19.54
N THR A 10 -2.20 11.22 20.08
CA THR A 10 -2.02 11.10 21.53
C THR A 10 -2.44 12.42 22.14
N GLU A 11 -3.71 12.55 22.48
CA GLU A 11 -4.20 13.70 23.24
C GLU A 11 -4.53 13.30 24.67
N ALA A 12 -3.76 13.90 25.58
CA ALA A 12 -3.88 13.78 27.02
C ALA A 12 -5.24 14.29 27.52
N GLU A 13 -5.76 13.61 28.54
CA GLU A 13 -6.91 14.00 29.34
C GLU A 13 -6.68 15.41 29.93
N GLY A 14 -7.60 16.33 29.66
CA GLY A 14 -7.68 17.59 30.39
C GLY A 14 -8.55 17.40 31.63
N GLU A 15 -7.93 17.23 32.80
CA GLU A 15 -8.64 17.42 34.07
C GLU A 15 -8.95 18.92 34.29
N GLU A 16 -10.16 19.18 34.76
CA GLU A 16 -10.67 20.50 35.14
C GLU A 16 -9.85 21.11 36.29
N GLY A 17 -8.98 22.07 35.97
CA GLY A 17 -8.32 22.93 36.95
C GLY A 17 -9.21 24.10 37.38
N ARG A 18 -9.75 24.01 38.61
CA ARG A 18 -10.46 25.09 39.32
C ARG A 18 -9.61 26.35 39.45
N GLY A 19 -10.31 27.50 39.50
CA GLY A 19 -9.75 28.82 39.28
C GLY A 19 -8.99 29.45 40.44
N PHE A 20 -8.44 30.64 40.15
CA PHE A 20 -8.02 31.60 41.15
C PHE A 20 -8.35 33.01 40.68
N ARG A 21 -9.14 33.72 41.49
CA ARG A 21 -9.46 35.15 41.37
C ARG A 21 -8.24 35.99 41.79
N GLY A 22 -7.95 37.04 41.04
CA GLY A 22 -7.09 38.15 41.43
C GLY A 22 -7.55 39.43 40.75
N SER A 23 -7.91 40.42 41.55
CA SER A 23 -8.70 41.63 41.29
C SER A 23 -7.91 42.83 40.71
N THR A 24 -8.67 43.90 40.40
CA THR A 24 -8.31 45.32 40.07
C THR A 24 -8.09 45.60 38.57
N SER A 25 -8.64 46.64 37.91
CA SER A 25 -9.54 47.74 38.30
C SER A 25 -10.05 48.48 37.04
N ALA A 26 -11.32 48.91 37.07
CA ALA A 26 -11.94 50.12 36.48
C ALA A 26 -11.78 50.48 34.98
N GLY A 27 -12.93 50.53 34.28
CA GLY A 27 -13.12 51.25 33.02
C GLY A 27 -14.39 50.77 32.30
N GLY A 28 -15.53 51.46 32.50
CA GLY A 28 -16.83 51.07 31.94
C GLY A 28 -17.03 51.51 30.49
N GLY A 29 -17.91 50.79 29.76
CA GLY A 29 -18.46 51.22 28.48
C GLY A 29 -18.99 50.10 27.58
N CYS A 30 -20.32 49.92 27.57
CA CYS A 30 -21.18 49.35 26.50
C CYS A 30 -20.98 47.90 25.99
N SER A 31 -21.82 47.01 26.53
CA SER A 31 -22.70 46.06 25.83
C SER A 31 -22.37 45.64 24.38
N GLY A 32 -21.84 44.43 24.26
CA GLY A 32 -22.00 43.54 23.11
C GLY A 32 -21.86 42.11 23.61
N ALA A 33 -22.97 41.38 23.71
CA ALA A 33 -23.00 39.99 24.16
C ALA A 33 -22.31 39.09 23.14
N GLY A 34 -20.98 38.99 23.22
CA GLY A 34 -20.21 37.97 22.52
C GLY A 34 -20.51 36.61 23.12
N ARG A 35 -21.30 35.79 22.41
CA ARG A 35 -21.34 34.34 22.64
C ARG A 35 -19.92 33.82 22.49
N GLY A 36 -19.25 33.55 23.59
CA GLY A 36 -17.99 32.81 23.60
C GLY A 36 -18.25 31.40 23.07
N GLY A 37 -18.09 31.22 21.76
CA GLY A 37 -18.17 29.92 21.13
C GLY A 37 -17.10 29.02 21.70
N ARG A 38 -17.49 27.82 22.17
CA ARG A 38 -16.54 26.79 22.59
C ARG A 38 -15.59 26.53 21.44
N GLN A 39 -14.29 26.63 21.71
CA GLN A 39 -13.24 26.50 20.72
C GLN A 39 -12.86 25.02 20.63
N TYR A 40 -13.18 24.37 19.52
CA TYR A 40 -12.82 22.97 19.26
C TYR A 40 -11.60 22.92 18.33
N GLN A 41 -10.50 22.30 18.78
CA GLN A 41 -9.32 22.03 17.95
C GLN A 41 -9.47 20.72 17.15
N ARG A 42 -10.35 19.80 17.58
CA ARG A 42 -10.56 18.51 16.93
C ARG A 42 -11.66 18.57 15.87
N ARG A 43 -11.35 18.05 14.67
CA ARG A 43 -12.33 17.88 13.56
C ARG A 43 -13.59 17.12 14.00
N SER A 44 -13.43 16.08 14.82
CA SER A 44 -14.55 15.28 15.34
C SER A 44 -15.51 16.10 16.20
N ASP A 45 -14.96 17.02 16.99
CA ASP A 45 -15.71 17.80 17.96
C ASP A 45 -16.35 19.02 17.27
N ALA A 46 -15.69 19.56 16.24
CA ALA A 46 -16.27 20.56 15.34
C ALA A 46 -17.46 20.01 14.53
N LEU A 47 -17.38 18.77 14.05
CA LEU A 47 -18.50 18.13 13.32
C LEU A 47 -19.67 17.74 14.23
N ALA A 48 -19.37 17.30 15.46
CA ALA A 48 -20.39 16.85 16.42
C ALA A 48 -21.06 18.00 17.19
N TYR A 49 -20.31 19.05 17.55
CA TYR A 49 -20.78 20.11 18.46
C TYR A 49 -20.46 21.52 17.98
N GLY A 50 -19.78 21.67 16.83
CA GLY A 50 -19.38 22.95 16.30
C GLY A 50 -20.54 23.72 15.68
N ASP A 51 -20.32 25.03 15.52
CA ASP A 51 -21.24 25.90 14.79
C ASP A 51 -21.27 25.54 13.29
N ARG A 52 -22.24 26.06 12.53
CA ARG A 52 -22.42 25.70 11.10
C ARG A 52 -21.15 25.91 10.27
N TYR A 53 -20.45 27.01 10.50
CA TYR A 53 -19.17 27.31 9.84
C TYR A 53 -18.05 26.34 10.25
N GLN A 54 -18.03 25.89 11.51
CA GLN A 54 -17.05 24.90 12.00
C GLN A 54 -17.31 23.52 11.39
N LYS A 55 -18.59 23.14 11.26
CA LYS A 55 -19.01 21.91 10.57
C LYS A 55 -18.65 21.96 9.09
N ALA A 56 -18.94 23.06 8.41
CA ALA A 56 -18.62 23.24 7.00
C ALA A 56 -17.11 23.23 6.75
N ALA A 57 -16.31 23.94 7.56
CA ALA A 57 -14.85 23.93 7.47
C ALA A 57 -14.28 22.51 7.68
N ALA A 58 -14.82 21.75 8.63
CA ALA A 58 -14.40 20.37 8.86
C ALA A 58 -14.83 19.42 7.72
N LEU A 59 -15.97 19.64 7.08
CA LEU A 59 -16.39 18.87 5.89
C LEU A 59 -15.55 19.19 4.66
N VAL A 60 -15.22 20.47 4.42
CA VAL A 60 -14.31 20.88 3.35
C VAL A 60 -12.95 20.23 3.54
N ASP A 61 -12.38 20.34 4.74
CA ASP A 61 -11.08 19.75 5.02
C ASP A 61 -11.08 18.21 4.94
N LEU A 62 -12.21 17.56 5.24
CA LEU A 62 -12.38 16.11 5.10
C LEU A 62 -12.56 15.67 3.63
N ALA A 63 -13.31 16.43 2.84
CA ALA A 63 -13.49 16.20 1.40
C ALA A 63 -12.14 16.25 0.68
N GLU A 64 -11.29 17.19 1.07
CA GLU A 64 -9.94 17.35 0.54
C GLU A 64 -8.96 16.28 1.03
N ASP A 65 -9.23 15.62 2.15
CA ASP A 65 -8.41 14.50 2.65
C ASP A 65 -8.75 13.17 1.96
N GLY A 66 -9.72 13.16 1.03
CA GLY A 66 -10.17 11.95 0.33
C GLY A 66 -10.90 10.95 1.23
N VAL A 67 -11.16 11.31 2.49
CA VAL A 67 -11.86 10.47 3.47
C VAL A 67 -13.36 10.55 3.19
N GLY A 68 -13.80 9.70 2.27
CA GLY A 68 -15.22 9.60 1.91
C GLY A 68 -16.09 9.24 3.12
N ILE A 69 -16.98 10.14 3.50
CA ILE A 69 -18.12 9.81 4.36
C ILE A 69 -19.16 9.11 3.47
N PRO A 70 -19.78 8.00 3.91
CA PRO A 70 -20.89 7.40 3.18
C PRO A 70 -22.00 8.42 2.96
N GLU A 71 -22.50 8.54 1.73
CA GLU A 71 -23.57 9.47 1.34
C GLU A 71 -24.83 9.29 2.20
N ASP A 72 -25.12 8.06 2.60
CA ASP A 72 -26.24 7.75 3.46
C ASP A 72 -26.11 8.34 4.88
N VAL A 73 -24.87 8.47 5.40
CA VAL A 73 -24.61 9.09 6.70
C VAL A 73 -24.74 10.61 6.60
N LEU A 74 -24.33 11.20 5.47
CA LEU A 74 -24.45 12.64 5.20
C LEU A 74 -25.90 13.14 5.14
N ASN A 75 -26.84 12.27 4.76
CA ASN A 75 -28.24 12.59 4.58
C ASN A 75 -29.15 12.17 5.75
N ASP A 76 -28.63 11.50 6.79
CA ASP A 76 -29.44 11.15 7.96
C ASP A 76 -29.76 12.39 8.81
N THR A 77 -31.04 12.54 9.18
CA THR A 77 -31.55 13.48 10.19
C THR A 77 -30.80 13.43 11.54
N ARG A 78 -30.14 12.32 11.86
CA ARG A 78 -29.33 12.10 13.08
C ARG A 78 -27.83 12.28 12.85
N PHE A 79 -27.44 13.07 11.84
CA PHE A 79 -26.06 13.30 11.43
C PHE A 79 -25.08 13.47 12.60
N GLU A 80 -25.40 14.31 13.59
CA GLU A 80 -24.51 14.59 14.73
C GLU A 80 -24.17 13.34 15.56
N ARG A 81 -25.17 12.49 15.82
CA ARG A 81 -24.97 11.26 16.60
C ARG A 81 -24.27 10.19 15.78
N ALA A 82 -24.63 10.06 14.49
CA ALA A 82 -24.00 9.12 13.57
C ALA A 82 -22.50 9.43 13.38
N MET A 83 -22.17 10.71 13.17
CA MET A 83 -20.77 11.17 13.02
C MET A 83 -19.93 10.89 14.28
N ARG A 84 -20.51 11.01 15.48
CA ARG A 84 -19.80 10.68 16.72
C ARG A 84 -19.37 9.21 16.76
N PHE A 85 -20.29 8.29 16.44
CA PHE A 85 -19.98 6.86 16.38
C PHE A 85 -19.00 6.54 15.24
N TYR A 86 -19.14 7.20 14.09
CA TYR A 86 -18.21 7.06 12.98
C TYR A 86 -16.77 7.49 13.37
N PHE A 87 -16.60 8.59 14.09
CA PHE A 87 -15.26 8.99 14.58
C PHE A 87 -14.69 8.05 15.64
N VAL A 88 -15.53 7.45 16.48
CA VAL A 88 -15.08 6.41 17.42
C VAL A 88 -14.63 5.17 16.66
N TYR A 89 -15.35 4.76 15.62
CA TYR A 89 -14.95 3.68 14.72
C TYR A 89 -13.58 3.96 14.08
N LEU A 90 -13.39 5.16 13.52
CA LEU A 90 -12.11 5.59 12.93
C LEU A 90 -10.97 5.57 13.95
N ARG A 91 -11.22 5.97 15.20
CA ARG A 91 -10.21 5.91 16.27
C ARG A 91 -9.81 4.48 16.61
N LEU A 92 -10.71 3.52 16.45
CA LEU A 92 -10.46 2.09 16.67
C LEU A 92 -9.90 1.38 15.43
N ASP A 93 -9.65 2.07 14.30
CA ASP A 93 -9.17 1.44 13.07
C ASP A 93 -7.83 0.69 13.24
N TRP A 94 -6.96 1.15 14.14
CA TRP A 94 -5.72 0.43 14.45
C TRP A 94 -6.00 -0.96 15.04
N LEU A 95 -7.04 -1.10 15.88
CA LEU A 95 -7.44 -2.37 16.48
C LEU A 95 -8.02 -3.31 15.42
N TRP A 96 -8.91 -2.79 14.56
CA TRP A 96 -9.50 -3.55 13.45
C TRP A 96 -8.43 -4.02 12.46
N SER A 97 -7.46 -3.16 12.15
CA SER A 97 -6.29 -3.48 11.32
C SER A 97 -5.42 -4.58 11.92
N LEU A 98 -5.12 -4.47 13.21
CA LEU A 98 -4.33 -5.46 13.94
C LEU A 98 -5.03 -6.82 13.95
N ASN A 99 -6.35 -6.83 14.13
CA ASN A 99 -7.14 -8.07 14.11
C ASN A 99 -7.11 -8.76 12.74
N LEU A 100 -7.25 -8.00 11.65
CA LEU A 100 -7.13 -8.55 10.29
C LEU A 100 -5.73 -9.12 10.03
N PHE A 101 -4.69 -8.43 10.50
CA PHE A 101 -3.32 -8.95 10.42
C PHE A 101 -3.16 -10.24 11.24
N ALA A 102 -3.70 -10.28 12.45
CA ALA A 102 -3.68 -11.46 13.30
C ALA A 102 -4.42 -12.65 12.64
N LEU A 103 -5.57 -12.41 12.02
CA LEU A 103 -6.32 -13.44 11.27
C LEU A 103 -5.48 -14.08 10.16
N ILE A 104 -4.75 -13.27 9.39
CA ILE A 104 -3.86 -13.81 8.34
C ILE A 104 -2.64 -14.50 8.95
N LEU A 105 -2.04 -13.93 9.99
CA LEU A 105 -0.89 -14.50 10.67
C LEU A 105 -1.20 -15.88 11.26
N LEU A 106 -2.44 -16.13 11.69
CA LEU A 106 -2.86 -17.46 12.15
C LEU A 106 -2.68 -18.52 11.06
N ASN A 107 -2.86 -18.22 9.77
CA ASN A 107 -2.60 -19.19 8.70
C ASN A 107 -1.14 -19.66 8.68
N PHE A 108 -0.18 -18.80 9.05
CA PHE A 108 1.25 -19.13 9.07
C PHE A 108 1.65 -19.95 10.29
N LEU A 109 0.92 -19.80 11.40
CA LEU A 109 1.24 -20.43 12.68
C LEU A 109 0.42 -21.70 12.93
N GLU A 110 -0.63 -21.96 12.15
CA GLU A 110 -1.45 -23.17 12.30
C GLU A 110 -0.71 -24.43 11.85
N LYS A 111 -0.82 -25.50 12.66
CA LYS A 111 -0.31 -26.82 12.28
C LYS A 111 -1.08 -27.33 11.05
N PRO A 112 -0.40 -27.74 9.97
CA PRO A 112 -1.06 -28.26 8.77
C PRO A 112 -1.99 -29.45 9.07
N LEU A 113 -3.13 -29.51 8.39
CA LEU A 113 -4.16 -30.54 8.64
C LEU A 113 -3.66 -31.96 8.34
N TRP A 114 -2.82 -32.11 7.31
CA TRP A 114 -2.26 -33.41 6.91
C TRP A 114 -1.36 -34.02 8.00
N CYS A 115 -0.80 -33.22 8.91
CA CYS A 115 -0.02 -33.71 10.06
C CYS A 115 -0.82 -34.71 10.91
N GLN A 116 -2.14 -34.53 11.02
CA GLN A 116 -3.00 -35.40 11.84
C GLN A 116 -3.34 -36.73 11.15
N LYS A 117 -3.11 -36.85 9.83
CA LYS A 117 -3.53 -37.98 9.01
C LYS A 117 -2.64 -39.21 9.16
N TYR A 118 -1.35 -39.02 9.46
CA TYR A 118 -0.35 -40.08 9.47
C TYR A 118 0.02 -40.53 10.90
N THR A 119 0.56 -39.63 11.73
CA THR A 119 0.83 -39.84 13.17
C THR A 119 0.88 -38.48 13.90
N PRO A 120 0.59 -38.40 15.21
CA PRO A 120 0.60 -37.12 15.95
C PRO A 120 1.95 -36.38 15.94
N HIS A 121 3.05 -37.11 15.71
CA HIS A 121 4.44 -36.62 15.77
C HIS A 121 5.10 -36.36 14.40
N THR A 122 4.39 -36.55 13.28
CA THR A 122 4.97 -36.32 11.93
C THR A 122 5.59 -34.94 11.77
N CYS A 123 4.91 -33.91 12.23
CA CYS A 123 5.34 -32.52 12.08
C CYS A 123 6.30 -32.05 13.18
N ASP A 124 6.70 -32.94 14.10
CA ASP A 124 7.83 -32.72 15.01
C ASP A 124 9.16 -33.07 14.29
N GLN A 125 9.11 -33.90 13.24
CA GLN A 125 10.25 -34.28 12.40
C GLN A 125 10.41 -33.32 11.21
N ARG A 126 10.90 -32.10 11.48
CA ARG A 126 11.00 -31.03 10.48
C ARG A 126 11.90 -31.38 9.29
N ASP A 127 13.01 -32.06 9.53
CA ASP A 127 13.98 -32.40 8.48
C ASP A 127 13.43 -33.46 7.51
N LEU A 128 12.56 -34.36 7.98
CA LEU A 128 12.01 -35.43 7.14
C LEU A 128 11.01 -34.88 6.11
N TYR A 129 10.22 -33.89 6.51
CA TYR A 129 9.17 -33.28 5.68
C TYR A 129 9.58 -31.91 5.15
N PHE A 130 10.84 -31.50 5.30
CA PHE A 130 11.35 -30.21 4.82
C PHE A 130 10.45 -29.03 5.26
N LEU A 131 10.04 -29.04 6.53
CA LEU A 131 9.13 -28.05 7.11
C LEU A 131 9.87 -26.74 7.41
N GLY A 132 9.17 -25.61 7.30
CA GLY A 132 9.69 -24.31 7.67
C GLY A 132 10.10 -24.19 9.15
N GLN A 133 10.76 -23.09 9.51
CA GLN A 133 11.30 -22.88 10.87
C GLN A 133 10.33 -22.14 11.82
N LEU A 134 9.17 -21.68 11.34
CA LEU A 134 8.21 -20.98 12.20
C LEU A 134 7.60 -21.92 13.27
N PRO A 135 7.34 -21.40 14.49
CA PRO A 135 6.69 -22.19 15.53
C PRO A 135 5.22 -22.44 15.17
N TYR A 136 4.77 -23.69 15.33
CA TYR A 136 3.36 -24.05 15.14
C TYR A 136 2.60 -23.94 16.46
N LEU A 137 1.38 -23.41 16.39
CA LEU A 137 0.44 -23.36 17.50
C LEU A 137 -0.19 -24.74 17.72
N ASN A 138 -0.40 -25.09 18.99
CA ASN A 138 -1.19 -26.27 19.34
C ASN A 138 -2.67 -26.08 18.95
N LYS A 139 -3.41 -27.18 18.81
CA LYS A 139 -4.85 -27.13 18.45
C LYS A 139 -5.64 -26.22 19.42
N THR A 140 -5.38 -26.33 20.72
CA THR A 140 -6.04 -25.52 21.77
C THR A 140 -5.66 -24.05 21.68
N GLU A 141 -4.39 -23.74 21.50
CA GLU A 141 -3.88 -22.37 21.35
C GLU A 141 -4.46 -21.71 20.10
N SER A 142 -4.43 -22.41 18.96
CA SER A 142 -5.02 -21.95 17.69
C SER A 142 -6.52 -21.63 17.86
N LEU A 143 -7.30 -22.50 18.52
CA LEU A 143 -8.72 -22.27 18.81
C LEU A 143 -8.96 -21.05 19.71
N ILE A 144 -8.09 -20.82 20.70
CA ILE A 144 -8.19 -19.65 21.58
C ILE A 144 -7.96 -18.36 20.79
N TYR A 145 -6.91 -18.30 19.97
CA TYR A 145 -6.62 -17.12 19.15
C TYR A 145 -7.68 -16.91 18.06
N GLU A 146 -8.17 -17.97 17.43
CA GLU A 146 -9.28 -17.87 16.48
C GLU A 146 -10.56 -17.36 17.14
N GLY A 147 -10.90 -17.84 18.35
CA GLY A 147 -12.03 -17.33 19.11
C GLY A 147 -11.89 -15.85 19.47
N LEU A 148 -10.70 -15.43 19.93
CA LEU A 148 -10.44 -14.02 20.26
C LEU A 148 -10.57 -13.11 19.04
N THR A 149 -9.95 -13.50 17.92
CA THR A 149 -10.00 -12.72 16.67
C THR A 149 -11.39 -12.70 16.07
N LEU A 150 -12.17 -13.78 16.20
CA LEU A 150 -13.58 -13.83 15.81
C LEU A 150 -14.44 -12.86 16.62
N VAL A 151 -14.25 -12.77 17.94
CA VAL A 151 -15.00 -11.81 18.78
C VAL A 151 -14.72 -10.37 18.35
N ILE A 152 -13.45 -10.03 18.12
CA ILE A 152 -13.08 -8.69 17.63
C ILE A 152 -13.67 -8.44 16.23
N LEU A 153 -13.69 -9.46 15.36
CA LEU A 153 -14.27 -9.37 14.02
C LEU A 153 -15.81 -9.20 14.06
N VAL A 154 -16.50 -9.87 15.00
CA VAL A 154 -17.94 -9.66 15.24
C VAL A 154 -18.19 -8.21 15.63
N LEU A 155 -17.38 -7.66 16.55
CA LEU A 155 -17.51 -6.25 16.93
C LEU A 155 -17.30 -5.32 15.72
N ASP A 156 -16.27 -5.56 14.90
CA ASP A 156 -16.01 -4.79 13.68
C ASP A 156 -17.19 -4.84 12.68
N VAL A 157 -17.70 -6.03 12.37
CA VAL A 157 -18.77 -6.22 11.37
C VAL A 157 -20.10 -5.61 11.83
N PHE A 158 -20.42 -5.64 13.12
CA PHE A 158 -21.67 -5.10 13.65
C PHE A 158 -21.56 -3.64 14.13
N TYR A 159 -20.35 -3.07 14.27
CA TYR A 159 -20.18 -1.66 14.66
C TYR A 159 -20.89 -0.67 13.72
N PRO A 160 -20.90 -0.85 12.38
CA PRO A 160 -21.62 0.02 11.45
C PRO A 160 -23.11 0.17 11.74
N LEU A 161 -23.73 -0.80 12.40
CA LEU A 161 -25.13 -0.72 12.83
C LEU A 161 -25.40 0.50 13.74
N SER A 162 -24.38 0.96 14.47
CA SER A 162 -24.48 2.11 15.38
C SER A 162 -24.62 3.45 14.68
N TYR A 163 -23.98 3.64 13.52
CA TYR A 163 -24.00 4.92 12.78
C TYR A 163 -24.85 4.86 11.49
N GLU A 164 -25.01 3.72 10.84
CA GLU A 164 -25.86 3.55 9.64
C GLU A 164 -27.34 3.29 9.99
N GLY A 165 -27.59 2.63 11.12
CA GLY A 165 -28.91 2.14 11.51
C GLY A 165 -29.32 0.83 10.82
N LEU A 166 -30.40 0.21 11.33
CA LEU A 166 -30.73 -1.18 11.03
C LEU A 166 -31.21 -1.42 9.58
N HIS A 167 -32.10 -0.57 9.08
CA HIS A 167 -32.65 -0.72 7.72
C HIS A 167 -31.56 -0.55 6.65
N LEU A 168 -30.68 0.44 6.84
CA LEU A 168 -29.65 0.78 5.86
C LEU A 168 -28.52 -0.27 5.85
N PHE A 169 -28.11 -0.72 7.03
CA PHE A 169 -27.13 -1.80 7.19
C PHE A 169 -27.55 -3.07 6.44
N TRP A 170 -28.82 -3.48 6.58
CA TRP A 170 -29.37 -4.63 5.86
C TRP A 170 -29.76 -4.32 4.41
N LYS A 171 -29.75 -3.06 3.97
CA LYS A 171 -29.91 -2.75 2.53
C LYS A 171 -28.61 -3.01 1.78
N ASN A 172 -27.47 -2.66 2.39
CA ASN A 172 -26.15 -2.82 1.78
C ASN A 172 -25.76 -4.30 1.58
N SER A 173 -25.57 -4.71 0.32
CA SER A 173 -25.17 -6.07 -0.05
C SER A 173 -23.82 -6.48 0.54
N MET A 174 -22.90 -5.53 0.74
CA MET A 174 -21.59 -5.82 1.33
C MET A 174 -21.68 -6.22 2.80
N ASN A 175 -22.51 -5.51 3.57
CA ASN A 175 -22.72 -5.83 4.98
C ASN A 175 -23.41 -7.19 5.14
N LYS A 176 -24.39 -7.50 4.28
CA LYS A 176 -25.00 -8.84 4.19
C LYS A 176 -23.96 -9.93 3.94
N LEU A 177 -23.07 -9.72 2.95
CA LEU A 177 -22.02 -10.69 2.62
C LEU A 177 -21.06 -10.88 3.80
N LYS A 178 -20.62 -9.80 4.47
CA LYS A 178 -19.77 -9.90 5.68
C LYS A 178 -20.40 -10.73 6.78
N VAL A 179 -21.68 -10.49 7.09
CA VAL A 179 -22.42 -11.24 8.12
C VAL A 179 -22.57 -12.72 7.72
N PHE A 180 -22.82 -13.00 6.44
CA PHE A 180 -22.90 -14.38 5.94
C PHE A 180 -21.57 -15.12 6.05
N LEU A 181 -20.45 -14.50 5.62
CA LEU A 181 -19.12 -15.11 5.75
C LEU A 181 -18.70 -15.28 7.21
N LEU A 182 -19.11 -14.36 8.09
CA LEU A 182 -18.85 -14.43 9.53
C LEU A 182 -19.56 -15.62 10.17
N PHE A 183 -20.80 -15.87 9.75
CA PHE A 183 -21.55 -17.05 10.16
C PHE A 183 -20.85 -18.34 9.71
N ILE A 184 -20.38 -18.42 8.46
CA ILE A 184 -19.64 -19.59 7.98
C ILE A 184 -18.34 -19.79 8.78
N LEU A 185 -17.60 -18.71 9.07
CA LEU A 185 -16.36 -18.78 9.86
C LEU A 185 -16.63 -19.29 11.28
N ALA A 186 -17.70 -18.84 11.92
CA ALA A 186 -18.12 -19.33 13.24
C ALA A 186 -18.52 -20.82 13.20
N CYS A 187 -19.23 -21.25 12.15
CA CYS A 187 -19.56 -22.66 11.95
C CYS A 187 -18.32 -23.53 11.73
N ASP A 188 -17.36 -23.09 10.90
CA ASP A 188 -16.09 -23.81 10.66
C ASP A 188 -15.29 -23.98 11.97
N MET A 189 -15.21 -22.93 12.80
CA MET A 189 -14.56 -23.00 14.11
C MET A 189 -15.25 -24.03 15.03
N LEU A 190 -16.59 -24.03 15.09
CA LEU A 190 -17.34 -25.00 15.88
C LEU A 190 -17.11 -26.43 15.37
N VAL A 191 -17.14 -26.64 14.06
CA VAL A 191 -16.87 -27.95 13.46
C VAL A 191 -15.45 -28.42 13.81
N PHE A 192 -14.43 -27.55 13.66
CA PHE A 192 -13.04 -27.87 13.97
C PHE A 192 -12.79 -28.22 15.45
N MET A 193 -13.56 -27.59 16.35
CA MET A 193 -13.56 -27.91 17.78
C MET A 193 -14.00 -29.37 18.04
N PHE A 194 -15.11 -29.80 17.43
CA PHE A 194 -15.68 -31.14 17.65
C PHE A 194 -15.01 -32.24 16.82
N SER A 195 -14.67 -31.98 15.56
CA SER A 195 -14.04 -32.96 14.67
C SER A 195 -13.10 -32.26 13.68
N PRO A 196 -11.78 -32.53 13.71
CA PRO A 196 -10.88 -32.03 12.68
C PRO A 196 -11.14 -32.80 11.38
N GLY A 197 -11.95 -32.19 10.49
CA GLY A 197 -12.14 -32.69 9.14
C GLY A 197 -10.87 -32.54 8.29
N PRO A 198 -10.80 -33.22 7.13
CA PRO A 198 -9.66 -33.12 6.21
C PRO A 198 -9.58 -31.77 5.48
N PHE A 199 -10.63 -30.95 5.55
CA PHE A 199 -10.76 -29.69 4.84
C PHE A 199 -11.19 -28.59 5.81
N ARG A 200 -10.58 -27.42 5.70
CA ARG A 200 -10.89 -26.25 6.52
C ARG A 200 -11.13 -25.04 5.63
N ILE A 201 -12.25 -24.36 5.84
CA ILE A 201 -12.67 -23.21 5.02
C ILE A 201 -12.14 -21.90 5.61
N ALA A 202 -11.85 -21.85 6.91
CA ALA A 202 -11.39 -20.64 7.61
C ALA A 202 -10.25 -19.88 6.91
N PRO A 203 -9.16 -20.50 6.40
CA PRO A 203 -8.07 -19.77 5.74
C PRO A 203 -8.52 -18.91 4.56
N TYR A 204 -9.49 -19.38 3.77
CA TYR A 204 -10.03 -18.66 2.63
C TYR A 204 -10.89 -17.47 3.06
N LEU A 205 -11.71 -17.67 4.10
CA LEU A 205 -12.57 -16.61 4.64
C LEU A 205 -11.76 -15.49 5.29
N ARG A 206 -10.65 -15.82 5.97
CA ARG A 206 -9.73 -14.84 6.55
C ARG A 206 -9.19 -13.88 5.47
N VAL A 207 -8.80 -14.41 4.31
CA VAL A 207 -8.36 -13.59 3.17
C VAL A 207 -9.52 -12.79 2.58
N ALA A 208 -10.72 -13.37 2.45
CA ALA A 208 -11.90 -12.66 1.97
C ALA A 208 -12.24 -11.45 2.87
N PHE A 209 -12.16 -11.59 4.20
CA PHE A 209 -12.34 -10.48 5.13
C PHE A 209 -11.30 -9.38 4.95
N LEU A 210 -10.03 -9.73 4.70
CA LEU A 210 -8.98 -8.75 4.41
C LEU A 210 -9.34 -7.89 3.18
N ILE A 211 -9.75 -8.53 2.08
CA ILE A 211 -10.13 -7.85 0.84
C ILE A 211 -11.37 -6.98 1.05
N MET A 212 -12.39 -7.47 1.76
CA MET A 212 -13.66 -6.77 1.92
C MET A 212 -13.59 -5.59 2.90
N THR A 213 -12.75 -5.68 3.93
CA THR A 213 -12.66 -4.64 4.97
C THR A 213 -11.71 -3.51 4.57
N ILE A 214 -10.59 -3.80 3.89
CA ILE A 214 -9.69 -2.74 3.41
C ILE A 214 -10.26 -2.11 2.14
N ARG A 215 -10.59 -0.81 2.21
CA ARG A 215 -11.16 -0.06 1.08
C ARG A 215 -10.30 -0.16 -0.18
N GLU A 216 -9.00 0.08 -0.07
CA GLU A 216 -8.09 0.06 -1.22
C GLU A 216 -8.04 -1.31 -1.91
N LEU A 217 -7.93 -2.40 -1.13
CA LEU A 217 -7.99 -3.77 -1.69
C LEU A 217 -9.32 -4.06 -2.36
N ARG A 218 -10.43 -3.60 -1.76
CA ARG A 218 -11.76 -3.75 -2.35
C ARG A 218 -11.85 -3.02 -3.69
N MET A 219 -11.33 -1.79 -3.79
CA MET A 219 -11.30 -1.05 -5.04
C MET A 219 -10.48 -1.81 -6.10
N CYS A 220 -9.28 -2.28 -5.75
CA CYS A 220 -8.48 -3.11 -6.65
C CYS A 220 -9.19 -4.40 -7.08
N ALA A 221 -9.92 -5.07 -6.19
CA ALA A 221 -10.69 -6.26 -6.51
C ALA A 221 -11.83 -5.97 -7.48
N VAL A 222 -12.53 -4.83 -7.33
CA VAL A 222 -13.55 -4.39 -8.27
C VAL A 222 -12.95 -4.09 -9.65
N THR A 223 -11.80 -3.40 -9.69
CA THR A 223 -11.03 -3.16 -10.92
C THR A 223 -10.69 -4.47 -11.62
N LEU A 224 -10.17 -5.45 -10.87
CA LEU A 224 -9.82 -6.76 -11.40
C LEU A 224 -11.04 -7.47 -12.01
N VAL A 225 -12.18 -7.50 -11.31
CA VAL A 225 -13.42 -8.09 -11.83
C VAL A 225 -13.89 -7.39 -13.11
N GLY A 226 -13.73 -6.06 -13.19
CA GLY A 226 -14.02 -5.29 -14.40
C GLY A 226 -13.15 -5.65 -15.60
N ILE A 227 -11.89 -6.03 -15.39
CA ILE A 227 -10.92 -6.39 -16.45
C ILE A 227 -11.11 -7.84 -16.92
N VAL A 228 -11.61 -8.74 -16.07
CA VAL A 228 -11.70 -10.18 -16.39
C VAL A 228 -12.46 -10.45 -17.70
N GLY A 229 -13.50 -9.67 -18.02
CA GLY A 229 -14.28 -9.87 -19.24
C GLY A 229 -13.46 -9.69 -20.53
N THR A 230 -12.71 -8.60 -20.65
CA THR A 230 -11.84 -8.33 -21.81
C THR A 230 -10.64 -9.27 -21.83
N TYR A 231 -10.06 -9.55 -20.65
CA TYR A 231 -8.97 -10.50 -20.48
C TYR A 231 -9.31 -11.91 -21.00
N LEU A 232 -10.51 -12.43 -20.69
CA LEU A 232 -10.93 -13.76 -21.15
C LEU A 232 -11.02 -13.86 -22.69
N ASN A 233 -11.37 -12.77 -23.37
CA ASN A 233 -11.42 -12.75 -24.84
C ASN A 233 -10.01 -12.88 -25.46
N VAL A 234 -9.02 -12.16 -24.92
CA VAL A 234 -7.62 -12.26 -25.40
C VAL A 234 -7.00 -13.60 -25.00
N LEU A 235 -7.37 -14.12 -23.83
CA LEU A 235 -6.96 -15.46 -23.43
C LEU A 235 -7.50 -16.53 -24.39
N ALA A 236 -8.74 -16.39 -24.88
CA ALA A 236 -9.29 -17.30 -25.87
C ALA A 236 -8.52 -17.26 -27.21
N LEU A 237 -8.11 -16.07 -27.66
CA LEU A 237 -7.23 -15.92 -28.83
C LEU A 237 -5.86 -16.58 -28.59
N SER A 238 -5.28 -16.40 -27.41
CA SER A 238 -3.99 -16.98 -27.03
C SER A 238 -4.06 -18.50 -26.94
N LEU A 239 -5.16 -19.03 -26.41
CA LEU A 239 -5.43 -20.47 -26.37
C LEU A 239 -5.57 -21.05 -27.79
N LEU A 240 -6.28 -20.34 -28.68
CA LEU A 240 -6.39 -20.76 -30.09
C LEU A 240 -5.02 -20.83 -30.76
N PHE A 241 -4.17 -19.81 -30.55
CA PHE A 241 -2.80 -19.84 -31.03
C PHE A 241 -2.01 -21.03 -30.48
N LEU A 242 -2.07 -21.28 -29.16
CA LEU A 242 -1.38 -22.40 -28.54
C LEU A 242 -1.84 -23.74 -29.09
N LEU A 243 -3.15 -23.95 -29.25
CA LEU A 243 -3.70 -25.19 -29.80
C LEU A 243 -3.25 -25.40 -31.26
N PHE A 244 -3.31 -24.36 -32.08
CA PHE A 244 -2.88 -24.40 -33.48
C PHE A 244 -1.37 -24.63 -33.62
N ALA A 245 -0.55 -23.86 -32.90
CA ALA A 245 0.90 -23.96 -32.94
C ALA A 245 1.39 -25.32 -32.41
N SER A 246 0.73 -25.88 -31.39
CA SER A 246 1.05 -27.21 -30.87
C SER A 246 0.68 -28.31 -31.85
N TRP A 247 -0.42 -28.14 -32.59
CA TRP A 247 -0.81 -29.09 -33.65
C TRP A 247 0.21 -29.04 -34.79
N LEU A 248 0.59 -27.84 -35.22
CA LEU A 248 1.60 -27.65 -36.26
C LEU A 248 2.96 -28.21 -35.82
N ALA A 249 3.38 -27.99 -34.58
CA ALA A 249 4.60 -28.56 -34.01
C ALA A 249 4.54 -30.09 -34.01
N TYR A 250 3.45 -30.68 -33.52
CA TYR A 250 3.28 -32.13 -33.47
C TYR A 250 3.44 -32.76 -34.86
N VAL A 251 2.74 -32.24 -35.87
CA VAL A 251 2.82 -32.74 -37.25
C VAL A 251 4.19 -32.52 -37.87
N THR A 252 4.83 -31.38 -37.62
CA THR A 252 6.15 -31.05 -38.20
C THR A 252 7.27 -31.93 -37.65
N PHE A 253 7.16 -32.33 -36.38
CA PHE A 253 8.21 -33.06 -35.66
C PHE A 253 7.92 -34.55 -35.46
N GLU A 254 6.78 -35.07 -35.94
CA GLU A 254 6.35 -36.47 -35.76
C GLU A 254 7.44 -37.48 -36.16
N ASP A 255 8.06 -37.29 -37.33
CA ASP A 255 9.08 -38.19 -37.87
C ASP A 255 10.51 -37.92 -37.34
N THR A 256 10.69 -36.92 -36.50
CA THR A 256 12.00 -36.49 -35.99
C THR A 256 12.34 -37.18 -34.66
N PRO A 257 13.63 -37.22 -34.24
CA PRO A 257 13.98 -37.70 -32.90
C PRO A 257 13.29 -36.92 -31.77
N GLN A 258 12.90 -35.66 -32.01
CA GLN A 258 12.12 -34.86 -31.06
C GLN A 258 10.69 -35.39 -30.92
N GLY A 259 10.05 -35.81 -32.01
CA GLY A 259 8.74 -36.49 -32.00
C GLY A 259 8.72 -37.73 -31.11
N LYS A 260 9.82 -38.47 -31.10
CA LYS A 260 9.94 -39.72 -30.32
C LYS A 260 10.28 -39.53 -28.85
N THR A 261 10.84 -38.38 -28.47
CA THR A 261 11.37 -38.15 -27.11
C THR A 261 10.59 -37.11 -26.32
N VAL A 262 10.12 -36.04 -26.98
CA VAL A 262 9.49 -34.87 -26.33
C VAL A 262 8.04 -34.68 -26.80
N PHE A 263 7.77 -34.85 -28.10
CA PHE A 263 6.46 -34.64 -28.73
C PHE A 263 5.72 -35.95 -29.01
N THR A 264 5.64 -36.82 -28.00
CA THR A 264 5.09 -38.19 -28.13
C THR A 264 3.59 -38.24 -28.41
N SER A 265 2.84 -37.23 -28.00
CA SER A 265 1.40 -37.10 -28.22
C SER A 265 1.01 -35.63 -28.38
N TYR A 266 -0.15 -35.34 -28.96
CA TYR A 266 -0.63 -33.96 -29.05
C TYR A 266 -0.71 -33.27 -27.67
N GLY A 267 -1.15 -34.00 -26.63
CA GLY A 267 -1.26 -33.45 -25.28
C GLY A 267 0.09 -33.08 -24.66
N THR A 268 1.10 -33.93 -24.82
CA THR A 268 2.46 -33.65 -24.35
C THR A 268 3.12 -32.53 -25.16
N THR A 269 2.87 -32.46 -26.47
CA THR A 269 3.30 -31.33 -27.31
C THR A 269 2.65 -30.03 -26.87
N LEU A 270 1.35 -30.01 -26.62
CA LEU A 270 0.63 -28.84 -26.12
C LEU A 270 1.23 -28.35 -24.79
N TYR A 271 1.53 -29.27 -23.88
CA TYR A 271 2.21 -28.96 -22.63
C TYR A 271 3.59 -28.32 -22.85
N GLN A 272 4.44 -28.94 -23.66
CA GLN A 272 5.80 -28.46 -23.91
C GLN A 272 5.81 -27.11 -24.65
N MET A 273 4.89 -26.91 -25.59
CA MET A 273 4.71 -25.64 -26.29
C MET A 273 4.15 -24.56 -25.35
N PHE A 274 3.25 -24.91 -24.44
CA PHE A 274 2.78 -23.99 -23.40
C PHE A 274 3.91 -23.55 -22.47
N VAL A 275 4.80 -24.45 -22.04
CA VAL A 275 5.97 -24.07 -21.25
C VAL A 275 6.93 -23.20 -22.09
N LEU A 276 7.08 -23.49 -23.40
CA LEU A 276 7.88 -22.66 -24.31
C LEU A 276 7.28 -21.27 -24.54
N PHE A 277 5.95 -21.12 -24.49
CA PHE A 277 5.27 -19.83 -24.50
C PHE A 277 5.71 -18.94 -23.33
N THR A 278 6.03 -19.56 -22.19
CA THR A 278 6.58 -18.87 -21.01
C THR A 278 8.10 -18.73 -21.03
N THR A 279 8.75 -19.17 -22.11
CA THR A 279 10.21 -19.23 -22.32
C THR A 279 11.03 -20.00 -21.27
N SER A 280 10.39 -20.70 -20.34
CA SER A 280 11.05 -21.33 -19.19
C SER A 280 11.82 -22.62 -19.52
N ASN A 281 11.45 -23.33 -20.59
CA ASN A 281 12.16 -24.53 -21.09
C ASN A 281 13.01 -24.24 -22.34
N ASN A 282 13.27 -22.97 -22.65
CA ASN A 282 14.17 -22.57 -23.74
C ASN A 282 15.61 -22.48 -23.20
N PRO A 283 16.62 -23.15 -23.80
CA PRO A 283 16.59 -23.82 -25.11
C PRO A 283 16.22 -25.31 -25.10
N ASP A 284 16.12 -25.96 -23.94
CA ASP A 284 16.14 -27.42 -23.78
C ASP A 284 15.10 -28.18 -24.61
N VAL A 285 13.88 -27.65 -24.75
CA VAL A 285 12.76 -28.32 -25.43
C VAL A 285 13.03 -28.65 -26.90
N TRP A 286 13.86 -27.86 -27.59
CA TRP A 286 14.08 -27.98 -29.04
C TRP A 286 15.52 -28.36 -29.42
N VAL A 287 16.41 -28.54 -28.45
CA VAL A 287 17.77 -29.06 -28.68
C VAL A 287 17.78 -30.38 -29.46
N PRO A 288 16.92 -31.38 -29.19
CA PRO A 288 16.92 -32.63 -29.95
C PRO A 288 16.65 -32.44 -31.45
N ALA A 289 15.70 -31.57 -31.82
CA ALA A 289 15.46 -31.24 -33.23
C ALA A 289 16.60 -30.43 -33.82
N TYR A 290 17.16 -29.48 -33.09
CA TYR A 290 18.29 -28.68 -33.59
C TYR A 290 19.53 -29.53 -33.89
N LYS A 291 19.79 -30.55 -33.06
CA LYS A 291 20.82 -31.56 -33.31
C LYS A 291 20.57 -32.35 -34.59
N SER A 292 19.31 -32.59 -34.94
CA SER A 292 18.93 -33.26 -36.20
C SER A 292 19.08 -32.36 -37.41
N SER A 293 18.58 -31.13 -37.35
CA SER A 293 18.72 -30.13 -38.41
C SER A 293 18.64 -28.72 -37.82
N ARG A 294 19.60 -27.88 -38.22
CA ARG A 294 19.64 -26.47 -37.81
C ARG A 294 18.44 -25.66 -38.31
N TRP A 295 17.78 -26.12 -39.38
CA TRP A 295 16.61 -25.45 -39.95
C TRP A 295 15.38 -25.49 -39.02
N TYR A 296 15.30 -26.47 -38.12
CA TYR A 296 14.20 -26.52 -37.15
C TYR A 296 14.20 -25.37 -36.14
N ALA A 297 15.33 -24.67 -35.98
CA ALA A 297 15.36 -23.44 -35.20
C ALA A 297 14.43 -22.36 -35.79
N LEU A 298 14.20 -22.35 -37.11
CA LEU A 298 13.33 -21.37 -37.76
C LEU A 298 11.88 -21.49 -37.26
N PHE A 299 11.38 -22.71 -37.09
CA PHE A 299 10.05 -22.93 -36.52
C PHE A 299 9.93 -22.35 -35.10
N ILE A 300 10.91 -22.64 -34.25
CA ILE A 300 10.92 -22.19 -32.85
C ILE A 300 11.09 -20.67 -32.76
N VAL A 301 11.97 -20.08 -33.56
CA VAL A 301 12.16 -18.62 -33.60
C VAL A 301 10.88 -17.92 -34.03
N ILE A 302 10.18 -18.42 -35.05
CA ILE A 302 8.87 -17.87 -35.47
C ILE A 302 7.83 -18.05 -34.35
N TYR A 303 7.79 -19.21 -33.71
CA TYR A 303 6.89 -19.46 -32.59
C TYR A 303 7.13 -18.49 -31.43
N VAL A 304 8.39 -18.29 -31.03
CA VAL A 304 8.75 -17.35 -29.95
C VAL A 304 8.45 -15.91 -30.37
N LEU A 305 8.69 -15.54 -31.63
CA LEU A 305 8.38 -14.20 -32.12
C LEU A 305 6.88 -13.89 -32.07
N LEU A 306 6.06 -14.79 -32.57
CA LEU A 306 4.60 -14.62 -32.60
C LEU A 306 3.96 -14.84 -31.22
N GLY A 307 4.40 -15.87 -30.50
CA GLY A 307 3.85 -16.22 -29.19
C GLY A 307 4.31 -15.26 -28.11
N VAL A 308 5.62 -15.13 -27.92
CA VAL A 308 6.17 -14.33 -26.83
C VAL A 308 6.08 -12.85 -27.19
N TYR A 309 6.79 -12.37 -28.21
CA TYR A 309 6.88 -10.93 -28.43
C TYR A 309 5.59 -10.29 -28.95
N PHE A 310 4.77 -10.99 -29.72
CA PHE A 310 3.52 -10.42 -30.21
C PHE A 310 2.34 -10.69 -29.26
N LEU A 311 2.02 -11.96 -28.94
CA LEU A 311 0.83 -12.25 -28.13
C LEU A 311 0.97 -11.84 -26.65
N THR A 312 2.11 -12.02 -25.98
CA THR A 312 2.19 -11.62 -24.56
C THR A 312 2.16 -10.10 -24.39
N ASN A 313 2.79 -9.36 -25.31
CA ASN A 313 2.70 -7.89 -25.33
C ASN A 313 1.30 -7.40 -25.72
N LEU A 314 0.58 -8.13 -26.58
CA LEU A 314 -0.83 -7.85 -26.86
C LEU A 314 -1.70 -8.05 -25.62
N ILE A 315 -1.48 -9.13 -24.86
CA ILE A 315 -2.17 -9.36 -23.58
C ILE A 315 -1.92 -8.19 -22.63
N LEU A 316 -0.66 -7.77 -22.47
CA LEU A 316 -0.30 -6.61 -21.65
C LEU A 316 -1.03 -5.33 -22.12
N ALA A 317 -1.08 -5.08 -23.42
CA ALA A 317 -1.74 -3.90 -23.98
C ALA A 317 -3.25 -3.89 -23.69
N VAL A 318 -3.95 -5.02 -23.84
CA VAL A 318 -5.39 -5.09 -23.54
C VAL A 318 -5.66 -4.95 -22.05
N ILE A 319 -4.82 -5.54 -21.19
CA ILE A 319 -4.93 -5.36 -19.75
C ILE A 319 -4.69 -3.90 -19.37
N TYR A 320 -3.70 -3.24 -19.96
CA TYR A 320 -3.40 -1.83 -19.72
C TYR A 320 -4.58 -0.92 -20.08
N ASP A 321 -5.16 -1.09 -21.27
CA ASP A 321 -6.31 -0.30 -21.73
C ASP A 321 -7.54 -0.51 -20.84
N SER A 322 -7.88 -1.78 -20.56
CA SER A 322 -9.00 -2.11 -19.68
C SER A 322 -8.80 -1.65 -18.24
N PHE A 323 -7.55 -1.70 -17.75
CA PHE A 323 -7.18 -1.15 -16.45
C PHE A 323 -7.38 0.36 -16.39
N LYS A 324 -6.93 1.09 -17.42
CA LYS A 324 -7.09 2.54 -17.51
C LYS A 324 -8.56 2.95 -17.50
N GLU A 325 -9.40 2.26 -18.26
CA GLU A 325 -10.86 2.50 -18.29
C GLU A 325 -11.50 2.29 -16.91
N GLN A 326 -11.13 1.21 -16.21
CA GLN A 326 -11.66 0.94 -14.87
C GLN A 326 -11.15 1.92 -13.82
N LEU A 327 -9.88 2.33 -13.92
CA LEU A 327 -9.31 3.36 -13.05
C LEU A 327 -10.06 4.69 -13.24
N ALA A 328 -10.34 5.10 -14.49
CA ALA A 328 -11.13 6.29 -14.81
C ALA A 328 -12.51 6.28 -14.16
N LYS A 329 -13.23 5.15 -14.24
CA LYS A 329 -14.55 4.99 -13.58
C LYS A 329 -14.47 5.15 -12.07
N GLN A 330 -13.49 4.55 -11.41
CA GLN A 330 -13.33 4.65 -9.95
C GLN A 330 -13.01 6.08 -9.50
N VAL A 331 -12.12 6.71 -10.25
CA VAL A 331 -11.64 8.05 -9.98
C VAL A 331 -12.76 9.08 -10.19
N ALA A 332 -13.59 8.91 -11.24
CA ALA A 332 -14.81 9.71 -11.44
C ALA A 332 -15.83 9.54 -10.30
N GLN A 333 -15.99 8.33 -9.76
CA GLN A 333 -16.84 8.09 -8.58
C GLN A 333 -16.31 8.78 -7.32
N MET A 334 -14.98 8.81 -7.14
CA MET A 334 -14.37 9.53 -6.01
C MET A 334 -14.58 11.04 -6.12
N ASP A 335 -14.43 11.62 -7.31
CA ASP A 335 -14.70 13.05 -7.54
C ASP A 335 -16.19 13.40 -7.34
N PHE A 336 -17.09 12.51 -7.76
CA PHE A 336 -18.53 12.67 -7.50
C PHE A 336 -18.82 12.75 -5.99
N ILE A 337 -18.32 11.79 -5.20
CA ILE A 337 -18.51 11.79 -3.73
C ILE A 337 -17.92 13.06 -3.11
N ARG A 338 -16.73 13.48 -3.55
CA ARG A 338 -16.09 14.71 -3.08
C ARG A 338 -16.98 15.93 -3.35
N LYS A 339 -17.50 16.07 -4.57
CA LYS A 339 -18.43 17.14 -4.96
C LYS A 339 -19.70 17.12 -4.11
N THR A 340 -20.26 15.95 -3.82
CA THR A 340 -21.42 15.82 -2.92
C THR A 340 -21.12 16.33 -1.50
N ILE A 341 -19.93 16.05 -0.95
CA ILE A 341 -19.53 16.55 0.38
C ILE A 341 -19.37 18.08 0.35
N LEU A 342 -18.74 18.62 -0.70
CA LEU A 342 -18.58 20.07 -0.87
C LEU A 342 -19.93 20.77 -1.04
N GLN A 343 -20.85 20.18 -1.78
CA GLN A 343 -22.22 20.67 -1.90
C GLN A 343 -22.94 20.66 -0.55
N LYS A 344 -22.77 19.61 0.25
CA LYS A 344 -23.35 19.58 1.61
C LYS A 344 -22.73 20.65 2.52
N ALA A 345 -21.43 20.90 2.39
CA ALA A 345 -20.77 21.97 3.12
C ALA A 345 -21.30 23.34 2.68
N PHE A 346 -21.55 23.55 1.39
CA PHE A 346 -22.18 24.75 0.84
C PHE A 346 -23.58 24.96 1.41
N ASP A 347 -24.43 23.93 1.40
CA ASP A 347 -25.81 23.99 1.94
C ASP A 347 -25.84 24.35 3.43
N LEU A 348 -24.82 23.96 4.21
CA LEU A 348 -24.72 24.32 5.63
C LEU A 348 -24.39 25.81 5.85
N ILE A 349 -23.68 26.43 4.91
CA ILE A 349 -23.28 27.83 4.96
C ILE A 349 -24.38 28.73 4.40
N ASP A 350 -25.12 28.28 3.37
CA ASP A 350 -26.24 29.02 2.81
C ASP A 350 -27.43 29.04 3.78
N THR A 351 -27.39 29.99 4.72
CA THR A 351 -28.42 30.16 5.75
C THR A 351 -29.79 30.50 5.19
N ASN A 352 -29.86 31.02 3.97
CA ASN A 352 -31.07 31.59 3.40
C ASN A 352 -31.66 30.70 2.28
N GLY A 353 -30.96 29.63 1.87
CA GLY A 353 -31.36 28.77 0.76
C GLY A 353 -31.45 29.52 -0.57
N GLN A 354 -30.60 30.54 -0.75
CA GLN A 354 -30.60 31.41 -1.92
C GLN A 354 -29.82 30.81 -3.11
N GLY A 355 -29.07 29.72 -2.88
CA GLY A 355 -28.27 29.05 -3.91
C GLY A 355 -26.94 29.74 -4.20
N TYR A 356 -26.53 30.69 -3.36
CA TYR A 356 -25.27 31.40 -3.48
C TYR A 356 -24.71 31.84 -2.12
N LEU A 357 -23.38 31.99 -2.03
CA LEU A 357 -22.69 32.48 -0.83
C LEU A 357 -22.26 33.94 -0.99
N ASN A 358 -22.50 34.74 0.05
CA ASN A 358 -22.04 36.11 0.13
C ASN A 358 -20.59 36.19 0.61
N LYS A 359 -19.92 37.32 0.32
CA LYS A 359 -18.55 37.63 0.78
C LYS A 359 -18.32 37.36 2.27
N GLU A 360 -19.24 37.77 3.15
CA GLU A 360 -19.12 37.59 4.60
C GLU A 360 -19.21 36.12 5.04
N GLN A 361 -20.03 35.32 4.36
CA GLN A 361 -20.18 33.89 4.62
C GLN A 361 -18.90 33.14 4.21
N CYS A 362 -18.34 33.46 3.04
CA CYS A 362 -17.07 32.89 2.57
C CYS A 362 -15.89 33.29 3.46
N LEU A 363 -15.80 34.55 3.90
CA LEU A 363 -14.77 35.00 4.85
C LEU A 363 -14.84 34.22 6.16
N SER A 364 -16.05 34.03 6.70
CA SER A 364 -16.25 33.27 7.95
C SER A 364 -15.84 31.80 7.81
N LEU A 365 -16.09 31.18 6.65
CA LEU A 365 -15.61 29.84 6.36
C LEU A 365 -14.08 29.78 6.34
N LEU A 366 -13.43 30.75 5.69
CA LEU A 366 -11.96 30.76 5.55
C LEU A 366 -11.27 31.02 6.88
N ASP A 367 -11.82 31.89 7.72
CA ASP A 367 -11.32 32.11 9.08
C ASP A 367 -11.36 30.82 9.91
N GLU A 368 -12.41 30.00 9.74
CA GLU A 368 -12.52 28.69 10.37
C GLU A 368 -11.61 27.64 9.71
N LEU A 369 -11.47 27.66 8.38
CA LEU A 369 -10.59 26.75 7.63
C LEU A 369 -9.11 27.03 7.94
N ASN A 370 -8.76 28.28 8.27
CA ASN A 370 -7.42 28.69 8.68
C ASN A 370 -6.97 28.00 9.99
N LYS A 371 -7.90 27.40 10.74
CA LYS A 371 -7.55 26.58 11.92
C LYS A 371 -6.99 25.21 11.53
N TYR A 372 -7.30 24.74 10.32
CA TYR A 372 -6.88 23.43 9.80
C TYR A 372 -5.78 23.54 8.74
N ARG A 373 -5.66 24.67 8.04
CA ARG A 373 -4.68 24.91 6.96
C ARG A 373 -4.02 26.27 7.13
N SER A 374 -2.75 26.43 6.69
CA SER A 374 -2.10 27.75 6.66
C SER A 374 -2.69 28.56 5.51
N LEU A 375 -3.85 29.16 5.75
CA LEU A 375 -4.32 30.22 4.87
C LEU A 375 -3.53 31.47 5.29
N PRO A 376 -2.92 32.21 4.35
CA PRO A 376 -2.42 33.53 4.69
C PRO A 376 -3.59 34.26 5.36
N ARG A 377 -3.34 34.88 6.52
CA ARG A 377 -4.28 35.84 7.11
C ARG A 377 -4.35 37.01 6.15
N THR A 378 -5.12 36.84 5.08
CA THR A 378 -5.31 37.84 4.05
C THR A 378 -5.96 39.02 4.73
N SER A 379 -5.43 40.22 4.46
CA SER A 379 -6.21 41.42 4.73
C SER A 379 -7.55 41.27 4.00
N ARG A 380 -8.63 41.87 4.53
CA ARG A 380 -9.95 41.81 3.86
C ARG A 380 -9.90 42.29 2.39
N GLU A 381 -8.90 43.11 2.07
CA GLU A 381 -8.62 43.68 0.75
C GLU A 381 -7.99 42.66 -0.21
N ASP A 382 -7.03 41.85 0.26
CA ASP A 382 -6.42 40.79 -0.56
C ASP A 382 -7.41 39.66 -0.86
N PHE A 383 -8.33 39.39 0.08
CA PHE A 383 -9.38 38.40 -0.14
C PHE A 383 -10.40 38.87 -1.18
N GLU A 384 -10.66 40.17 -1.27
CA GLU A 384 -11.56 40.74 -2.26
C GLU A 384 -11.04 40.54 -3.69
N LEU A 385 -9.72 40.64 -3.89
CA LEU A 385 -9.07 40.30 -5.16
C LEU A 385 -9.20 38.82 -5.51
N ILE A 386 -9.01 37.93 -4.53
CA ILE A 386 -9.16 36.48 -4.72
C ILE A 386 -10.62 36.16 -5.05
N PHE A 387 -11.57 36.71 -4.30
CA PHE A 387 -13.00 36.53 -4.50
C PHE A 387 -13.45 37.03 -5.88
N THR A 388 -12.93 38.17 -6.34
CA THR A 388 -13.25 38.72 -7.67
C THR A 388 -12.65 37.92 -8.82
N GLU A 389 -11.49 37.27 -8.62
CA GLU A 389 -10.91 36.35 -9.62
C GLU A 389 -11.62 34.99 -9.67
N LEU A 390 -12.30 34.61 -8.59
CA LEU A 390 -13.03 33.34 -8.48
C LEU A 390 -14.49 33.45 -8.89
N ASP A 391 -15.10 34.60 -8.68
CA ASP A 391 -16.42 34.96 -9.21
C ASP A 391 -16.33 35.20 -10.72
N GLN A 392 -16.55 34.15 -11.50
CA GLN A 392 -16.50 34.21 -12.96
C GLN A 392 -17.71 34.97 -13.51
N SER A 393 -18.79 35.05 -12.73
CA SER A 393 -20.03 35.71 -13.10
C SER A 393 -20.02 37.23 -12.87
N GLY A 394 -19.16 37.71 -11.96
CA GLY A 394 -18.98 39.12 -11.61
C GLY A 394 -20.14 39.71 -10.80
N ASP A 395 -20.95 38.88 -10.13
CA ASP A 395 -22.13 39.29 -9.38
C ASP A 395 -21.91 39.38 -7.85
N PHE A 396 -20.66 39.20 -7.41
CA PHE A 396 -20.20 39.10 -6.02
C PHE A 396 -20.86 37.97 -5.21
N LYS A 397 -21.31 36.92 -5.89
CA LYS A 397 -21.91 35.74 -5.28
C LYS A 397 -21.17 34.50 -5.75
N VAL A 398 -20.97 33.54 -4.85
CA VAL A 398 -20.29 32.29 -5.18
C VAL A 398 -21.34 31.19 -5.34
N THR A 399 -21.43 30.66 -6.55
CA THR A 399 -22.24 29.47 -6.89
C THR A 399 -21.62 28.19 -6.32
N PRO A 400 -22.35 27.07 -6.20
CA PRO A 400 -21.78 25.80 -5.71
C PRO A 400 -20.64 25.26 -6.59
N GLU A 401 -20.65 25.54 -7.90
CA GLU A 401 -19.59 25.16 -8.83
C GLU A 401 -18.32 26.00 -8.59
N GLU A 402 -18.46 27.32 -8.49
CA GLU A 402 -17.35 28.23 -8.14
C GLU A 402 -16.80 27.95 -6.73
N PHE A 403 -17.66 27.56 -5.79
CA PHE A 403 -17.25 27.14 -4.45
C PHE A 403 -16.37 25.88 -4.47
N THR A 404 -16.71 24.93 -5.34
CA THR A 404 -15.91 23.71 -5.53
C THR A 404 -14.53 24.06 -6.09
N ASP A 405 -14.47 24.93 -7.10
CA ASP A 405 -13.21 25.41 -7.69
C ASP A 405 -12.37 26.26 -6.72
N LEU A 406 -13.03 27.02 -5.83
CA LEU A 406 -12.39 27.73 -4.73
C LEU A 406 -11.70 26.74 -3.77
N CYS A 407 -12.43 25.72 -3.33
CA CYS A 407 -11.89 24.70 -2.42
C CYS A 407 -10.72 23.94 -3.07
N ASN A 408 -10.83 23.58 -4.35
CA ASN A 408 -9.75 22.99 -5.15
C ASN A 408 -8.51 23.89 -5.15
N THR A 409 -8.70 25.18 -5.42
CA THR A 409 -7.62 26.16 -5.48
C THR A 409 -6.93 26.32 -4.13
N ILE A 410 -7.71 26.33 -3.06
CA ILE A 410 -7.22 26.43 -1.68
C ILE A 410 -6.38 25.21 -1.33
N ALA A 411 -6.86 24.01 -1.65
CA ALA A 411 -6.16 22.79 -1.32
C ALA A 411 -4.81 22.68 -2.01
N ILE A 412 -4.72 23.17 -3.24
CA ILE A 412 -3.51 23.09 -4.05
C ILE A 412 -2.48 24.16 -3.70
N LYS A 413 -2.92 25.36 -3.30
CA LYS A 413 -2.02 26.46 -2.95
C LYS A 413 -1.58 26.43 -1.50
N PHE A 414 -2.45 26.02 -0.59
CA PHE A 414 -2.22 26.16 0.84
C PHE A 414 -1.99 24.80 1.49
N GLN A 415 -0.77 24.61 1.98
CA GLN A 415 -0.36 23.41 2.69
C GLN A 415 -1.02 23.36 4.09
N LYS A 416 -1.12 22.16 4.67
CA LYS A 416 -1.53 21.99 6.06
C LYS A 416 -0.43 22.53 6.98
N GLU A 417 -0.81 23.28 8.01
CA GLU A 417 0.17 23.63 9.05
C GLU A 417 0.55 22.39 9.84
N PRO A 418 1.85 22.19 10.13
CA PRO A 418 2.23 21.16 11.07
C PRO A 418 1.63 21.50 12.44
N PRO A 419 1.20 20.49 13.23
CA PRO A 419 0.73 20.75 14.58
C PRO A 419 1.85 21.42 15.39
N PRO A 420 1.51 22.33 16.32
CA PRO A 420 2.49 23.04 17.13
C PRO A 420 3.40 22.06 17.88
N SER A 421 4.63 22.47 18.13
CA SER A 421 5.62 21.61 18.79
C SER A 421 5.19 21.34 20.23
N TYR A 422 5.32 20.10 20.72
CA TYR A 422 5.06 19.78 22.14
C TYR A 422 5.82 20.70 23.11
N LEU A 423 6.99 21.18 22.70
CA LEU A 423 7.85 22.09 23.46
C LEU A 423 7.39 23.56 23.43
N GLU A 424 6.49 23.97 22.52
CA GLU A 424 5.85 25.29 22.58
C GLU A 424 4.90 25.44 23.77
N LYS A 425 4.53 24.32 24.41
CA LYS A 425 3.81 24.32 25.69
C LYS A 425 4.65 24.94 26.84
N TYR A 426 5.97 25.03 26.68
CA TYR A 426 6.89 25.68 27.61
C TYR A 426 7.62 26.87 26.93
N PRO A 427 6.92 27.99 26.68
CA PRO A 427 7.42 29.07 25.83
C PRO A 427 8.66 29.78 26.39
N SER A 428 8.84 29.82 27.71
CA SER A 428 9.97 30.47 28.37
C SER A 428 11.33 29.83 28.03
N PHE A 429 11.36 28.50 27.88
CA PHE A 429 12.56 27.76 27.49
C PHE A 429 12.74 27.75 25.97
N TYR A 430 11.65 27.48 25.24
CA TYR A 430 11.69 27.27 23.80
C TYR A 430 11.99 28.55 22.99
N HIS A 431 11.61 29.73 23.48
CA HIS A 431 11.92 31.03 22.87
C HIS A 431 13.14 31.73 23.49
N SER A 432 13.92 31.04 24.31
CA SER A 432 15.15 31.61 24.85
C SER A 432 16.14 31.94 23.71
N PRO A 433 16.98 32.98 23.86
CA PRO A 433 17.90 33.42 22.80
C PRO A 433 18.96 32.36 22.46
N GLN A 434 19.26 31.45 23.39
CA GLN A 434 20.16 30.33 23.16
C GLN A 434 19.50 29.23 22.32
N CYS A 435 18.24 28.90 22.61
CA CYS A 435 17.47 27.94 21.82
C CYS A 435 17.23 28.47 20.40
N GLU A 436 16.91 29.75 20.21
CA GLU A 436 16.75 30.34 18.86
C GLU A 436 18.06 30.36 18.06
N ARG A 437 19.21 30.56 18.70
CA ARG A 437 20.52 30.39 18.04
C ARG A 437 20.77 28.95 17.63
N LEU A 438 20.40 27.98 18.46
CA LEU A 438 20.52 26.56 18.13
C LEU A 438 19.60 26.18 16.96
N LYS A 439 18.33 26.63 16.97
CA LYS A 439 17.38 26.43 15.88
C LYS A 439 17.88 27.04 14.57
N SER A 440 18.39 28.27 14.61
CA SER A 440 18.93 28.93 13.41
C SER A 440 20.21 28.26 12.91
N PHE A 441 21.04 27.69 13.79
CA PHE A 441 22.17 26.86 13.39
C PHE A 441 21.76 25.55 12.71
N VAL A 442 20.82 24.80 13.30
CA VAL A 442 20.33 23.52 12.74
C VAL A 442 19.64 23.72 11.39
N ARG A 443 18.93 24.85 11.20
CA ARG A 443 18.31 25.22 9.92
C ARG A 443 19.30 25.77 8.88
N SER A 444 20.56 25.97 9.24
CA SER A 444 21.57 26.52 8.32
C SER A 444 22.16 25.44 7.42
N HIS A 445 22.50 25.81 6.17
CA HIS A 445 23.19 24.89 5.25
C HIS A 445 24.54 24.38 5.78
N ARG A 446 25.16 25.08 6.73
CA ARG A 446 26.41 24.63 7.36
C ARG A 446 26.21 23.33 8.14
N PHE A 447 25.08 23.21 8.84
CA PHE A 447 24.73 21.99 9.56
C PHE A 447 24.54 20.83 8.58
N GLU A 448 23.83 21.05 7.46
CA GLU A 448 23.67 20.05 6.41
C GLU A 448 25.02 19.57 5.83
N TYR A 449 25.95 20.47 5.54
CA TYR A 449 27.28 20.09 5.06
C TYR A 449 28.09 19.28 6.10
N ILE A 450 27.96 19.60 7.39
CA ILE A 450 28.59 18.82 8.47
C ILE A 450 28.03 17.39 8.50
N VAL A 451 26.71 17.24 8.39
CA VAL A 451 26.06 15.92 8.38
C VAL A 451 26.51 15.09 7.18
N VAL A 452 26.60 15.69 5.98
CA VAL A 452 27.13 15.01 4.79
C VAL A 452 28.58 14.59 4.98
N PHE A 453 29.41 15.45 5.57
CA PHE A 453 30.81 15.11 5.81
C PHE A 453 30.96 13.93 6.78
N VAL A 454 30.19 13.93 7.87
CA VAL A 454 30.13 12.80 8.83
C VAL A 454 29.68 11.52 8.12
N LEU A 455 28.69 11.61 7.23
CA LEU A 455 28.20 10.47 6.45
C LEU A 455 29.26 9.91 5.49
N LEU A 456 30.05 10.77 4.85
CA LEU A 456 31.15 10.35 3.99
C LEU A 456 32.26 9.65 4.78
N MET A 457 32.59 10.15 5.98
CA MET A 457 33.53 9.50 6.88
C MET A 457 33.02 8.14 7.36
N ASN A 458 31.73 8.04 7.67
CA ASN A 458 31.10 6.78 8.03
C ASN A 458 31.15 5.77 6.87
N LEU A 459 30.92 6.17 5.62
CA LEU A 459 31.08 5.29 4.45
C LEU A 459 32.49 4.67 4.39
N ILE A 460 33.52 5.48 4.58
CA ILE A 460 34.90 5.00 4.57
C ILE A 460 35.15 4.03 5.73
N ALA A 461 34.65 4.35 6.93
CA ALA A 461 34.76 3.46 8.09
C ALA A 461 34.10 2.10 7.82
N VAL A 462 32.89 2.07 7.23
CA VAL A 462 32.17 0.83 6.94
C VAL A 462 32.90 0.00 5.88
N ILE A 463 33.44 0.64 4.82
CA ILE A 463 34.24 -0.07 3.81
C ILE A 463 35.47 -0.71 4.47
N ILE A 464 36.18 0.02 5.34
CA ILE A 464 37.35 -0.51 6.04
C ILE A 464 36.93 -1.65 6.98
N GLU A 465 35.89 -1.48 7.79
CA GLU A 465 35.39 -2.54 8.69
C GLU A 465 35.04 -3.80 7.89
N THR A 466 34.27 -3.68 6.82
CA THR A 466 33.84 -4.83 6.00
C THR A 466 35.01 -5.54 5.32
N THR A 467 36.00 -4.80 4.83
CA THR A 467 37.23 -5.44 4.28
C THR A 467 38.01 -6.18 5.37
N LEU A 468 38.15 -5.59 6.56
CA LEU A 468 38.87 -6.20 7.69
C LEU A 468 38.14 -7.41 8.30
N ASP A 469 36.80 -7.41 8.25
CA ASP A 469 35.93 -8.55 8.62
C ASP A 469 36.13 -9.73 7.64
N ILE A 470 36.15 -9.46 6.34
CA ILE A 470 36.43 -10.47 5.31
C ILE A 470 37.84 -11.07 5.49
N GLU A 471 38.81 -10.23 5.88
CA GLU A 471 40.19 -10.66 6.16
C GLU A 471 40.37 -11.32 7.55
N ASN A 472 39.30 -11.44 8.37
CA ASN A 472 39.32 -11.99 9.73
C ASN A 472 40.39 -11.37 10.65
N SER A 473 40.63 -10.06 10.50
CA SER A 473 41.65 -9.35 11.28
C SER A 473 41.10 -8.87 12.63
N SER A 474 41.92 -8.90 13.68
CA SER A 474 41.52 -8.42 15.02
C SER A 474 41.28 -6.90 15.08
N SER A 475 41.73 -6.16 14.07
CA SER A 475 41.59 -4.70 13.94
C SER A 475 40.14 -4.26 13.72
N GLN A 476 39.24 -5.18 13.35
CA GLN A 476 37.80 -4.93 13.20
C GLN A 476 37.17 -4.30 14.45
N LYS A 477 37.56 -4.74 15.65
CA LYS A 477 36.97 -4.27 16.91
C LYS A 477 37.12 -2.75 17.12
N VAL A 478 38.23 -2.18 16.66
CA VAL A 478 38.46 -0.73 16.78
C VAL A 478 37.51 0.06 15.87
N TRP A 479 37.29 -0.44 14.65
CA TRP A 479 36.36 0.18 13.71
C TRP A 479 34.90 0.03 14.18
N GLN A 480 34.54 -1.08 14.80
CA GLN A 480 33.22 -1.27 15.43
C GLN A 480 32.92 -0.23 16.52
N GLU A 481 33.89 0.09 17.38
CA GLU A 481 33.75 1.15 18.38
C GLU A 481 33.57 2.54 17.74
N VAL A 482 34.35 2.82 16.68
CA VAL A 482 34.21 4.07 15.92
C VAL A 482 32.81 4.18 15.28
N GLU A 483 32.27 3.08 14.78
CA GLU A 483 30.92 3.05 14.22
C GLU A 483 29.81 3.24 15.25
N PHE A 484 29.99 2.72 16.46
CA PHE A 484 29.09 3.00 17.58
C PHE A 484 29.05 4.49 17.92
N VAL A 485 30.20 5.17 17.87
CA VAL A 485 30.26 6.64 18.02
C VAL A 485 29.50 7.36 16.90
N PHE A 486 29.64 6.92 15.65
CA PHE A 486 28.84 7.47 14.55
C PHE A 486 27.33 7.29 14.78
N GLY A 487 26.90 6.14 15.32
CA GLY A 487 25.51 5.90 15.71
C GLY A 487 24.95 6.99 16.64
N TRP A 488 25.71 7.36 17.68
CA TRP A 488 25.34 8.44 18.60
C TRP A 488 25.29 9.82 17.95
N ILE A 489 26.18 10.10 17.00
CA ILE A 489 26.16 11.36 16.24
C ILE A 489 24.85 11.49 15.45
N TYR A 490 24.35 10.40 14.85
CA TYR A 490 23.07 10.41 14.11
C TYR A 490 21.87 10.58 15.04
N VAL A 491 21.85 9.93 16.20
CA VAL A 491 20.78 10.13 17.19
C VAL A 491 20.76 11.58 17.68
N ALA A 492 21.93 12.17 17.92
CA ALA A 492 22.04 13.57 18.31
C ALA A 492 21.58 14.53 17.19
N GLU A 493 21.95 14.27 15.94
CA GLU A 493 21.51 15.02 14.77
C GLU A 493 19.99 14.98 14.59
N MET A 494 19.38 13.79 14.69
CA MET A 494 17.93 13.60 14.68
C MET A 494 17.25 14.36 15.82
N ALA A 495 17.76 14.25 17.04
CA ALA A 495 17.20 14.95 18.21
C ALA A 495 17.25 16.47 18.03
N LEU A 496 18.34 17.01 17.48
CA LEU A 496 18.49 18.43 17.16
C LEU A 496 17.49 18.89 16.09
N LYS A 497 17.25 18.10 15.05
CA LYS A 497 16.24 18.39 14.02
C LYS A 497 14.83 18.40 14.60
N ILE A 498 14.45 17.38 15.37
CA ILE A 498 13.14 17.30 16.04
C ILE A 498 12.95 18.49 16.99
N PHE A 499 13.99 18.85 17.75
CA PHE A 499 13.97 20.02 18.62
C PHE A 499 13.79 21.34 17.84
N SER A 500 14.42 21.45 16.66
CA SER A 500 14.38 22.69 15.88
C SER A 500 13.12 22.89 15.04
N LEU A 501 12.53 21.81 14.53
CA LEU A 501 11.38 21.85 13.62
C LEU A 501 10.06 21.56 14.35
N GLY A 502 10.11 20.79 15.43
CA GLY A 502 8.95 20.17 16.02
C GLY A 502 8.68 18.79 15.42
N PHE A 503 8.16 17.86 16.24
CA PHE A 503 7.89 16.50 15.80
C PHE A 503 6.91 16.45 14.62
N GLY A 504 5.86 17.29 14.65
CA GLY A 504 4.87 17.37 13.56
C GLY A 504 5.49 17.77 12.22
N ALA A 505 6.23 18.89 12.19
CA ALA A 505 6.88 19.36 10.97
C ALA A 505 7.98 18.41 10.49
N TYR A 506 8.73 17.81 11.41
CA TYR A 506 9.74 16.80 11.10
C TYR A 506 9.12 15.56 10.45
N TRP A 507 8.00 15.06 10.99
CA TRP A 507 7.30 13.91 10.43
C TRP A 507 6.66 14.23 9.10
N MET A 508 6.25 15.46 8.80
CA MET A 508 5.66 15.77 7.49
C MET A 508 6.64 15.61 6.30
N GLU A 509 7.95 15.70 6.54
CA GLU A 509 8.96 15.58 5.48
C GLU A 509 9.43 14.12 5.30
N GLY A 510 9.18 13.54 4.11
CA GLY A 510 9.49 12.13 3.82
C GLY A 510 10.96 11.73 4.02
N GLN A 511 11.90 12.64 3.74
CA GLN A 511 13.33 12.41 4.00
C GLN A 511 13.61 12.23 5.50
N ASN A 512 12.96 13.04 6.34
CA ASN A 512 13.10 12.99 7.79
C ASN A 512 12.39 11.76 8.38
N LYS A 513 11.21 11.36 7.85
CA LYS A 513 10.56 10.09 8.24
C LYS A 513 11.47 8.88 8.01
N PHE A 514 12.03 8.77 6.81
CA PHE A 514 12.92 7.67 6.43
C PHE A 514 14.19 7.65 7.28
N ASP A 515 14.77 8.82 7.51
CA ASP A 515 15.92 9.02 8.38
C ASP A 515 15.64 8.58 9.83
N PHE A 516 14.49 8.96 10.38
CA PHE A 516 14.05 8.57 11.72
C PHE A 516 13.95 7.06 11.88
N VAL A 517 13.27 6.39 10.95
CA VAL A 517 13.06 4.94 10.98
C VAL A 517 14.40 4.21 10.91
N ILE A 518 15.28 4.61 10.00
CA ILE A 518 16.62 4.01 9.86
C ILE A 518 17.46 4.24 11.13
N THR A 519 17.50 5.49 11.63
CA THR A 519 18.31 5.84 12.81
C THR A 519 17.89 5.02 14.02
N TRP A 520 16.59 4.93 14.30
CA TRP A 520 16.07 4.15 15.42
C TRP A 520 16.27 2.64 15.24
N THR A 521 16.00 2.11 14.05
CA THR A 521 16.14 0.67 13.79
C THR A 521 17.59 0.22 14.01
N ILE A 522 18.55 0.97 13.47
CA ILE A 522 19.97 0.66 13.63
C ILE A 522 20.42 0.89 15.07
N PHE A 523 20.04 2.01 15.70
CA PHE A 523 20.46 2.33 17.07
C PHE A 523 19.94 1.31 18.09
N ILE A 524 18.68 0.88 17.96
CA ILE A 524 18.10 -0.19 18.79
C ILE A 524 18.84 -1.50 18.53
N GLY A 525 19.08 -1.85 17.26
CA GLY A 525 19.84 -3.05 16.89
C GLY A 525 21.23 -3.08 17.50
N GLU A 526 22.00 -2.00 17.39
CA GLU A 526 23.36 -1.85 17.95
C GLU A 526 23.37 -1.85 19.48
N THR A 527 22.40 -1.18 20.11
CA THR A 527 22.29 -1.14 21.57
C THR A 527 21.95 -2.52 22.14
N LEU A 528 21.04 -3.25 21.48
CA LEU A 528 20.66 -4.60 21.90
C LEU A 528 21.80 -5.61 21.77
N THR A 529 22.60 -5.55 20.69
CA THR A 529 23.77 -6.43 20.52
C THR A 529 24.87 -6.12 21.52
N PHE A 530 25.09 -4.85 21.85
CA PHE A 530 26.12 -4.45 22.82
C PHE A 530 25.74 -4.80 24.28
N ILE A 531 24.47 -4.60 24.68
CA ILE A 531 24.03 -4.82 26.07
C ILE A 531 23.71 -6.29 26.36
N PHE A 532 23.20 -7.04 25.39
CA PHE A 532 22.79 -8.45 25.57
C PHE A 532 23.57 -9.42 24.67
N PRO A 533 24.91 -9.49 24.78
CA PRO A 533 25.74 -10.31 23.89
C PRO A 533 25.53 -11.83 24.03
N SER A 534 24.84 -12.32 25.07
CA SER A 534 24.68 -13.75 25.35
C SER A 534 23.24 -14.21 25.68
N LYS A 535 22.26 -13.30 25.77
CA LYS A 535 20.88 -13.62 26.23
C LYS A 535 19.85 -13.68 25.11
N LEU A 536 20.17 -13.22 23.91
CA LEU A 536 19.30 -13.26 22.74
C LEU A 536 19.94 -14.13 21.65
N PRO A 537 19.81 -15.46 21.70
CA PRO A 537 20.39 -16.34 20.68
C PRO A 537 19.96 -15.99 19.25
N PHE A 538 18.76 -15.41 19.07
CA PHE A 538 18.30 -14.88 17.79
C PHE A 538 19.14 -13.69 17.26
N LEU A 539 19.61 -12.78 18.12
CA LEU A 539 20.44 -11.61 17.73
C LEU A 539 21.95 -11.84 17.91
N SER A 540 22.33 -12.87 18.68
CA SER A 540 23.71 -13.24 18.98
C SER A 540 24.30 -14.22 17.97
N ASN A 541 23.50 -14.76 17.05
CA ASN A 541 23.99 -15.50 15.90
C ASN A 541 24.85 -14.54 15.03
N GLY A 542 26.10 -14.92 14.74
CA GLY A 542 27.05 -14.04 14.02
C GLY A 542 26.53 -13.50 12.68
N GLU A 543 25.58 -14.19 12.06
CA GLU A 543 24.90 -13.75 10.83
C GLU A 543 23.99 -12.54 11.04
N TRP A 544 23.23 -12.46 12.15
CA TRP A 544 22.35 -11.32 12.43
C TRP A 544 23.11 -10.06 12.78
N ILE A 545 24.25 -10.20 13.47
CA ILE A 545 25.21 -9.11 13.66
C ILE A 545 25.66 -8.61 12.28
N ARG A 546 26.03 -9.51 11.35
CA ARG A 546 26.42 -9.15 9.97
C ARG A 546 25.29 -8.47 9.17
N TYR A 547 24.03 -8.84 9.39
CA TYR A 547 22.89 -8.14 8.78
C TYR A 547 22.64 -6.76 9.39
N LEU A 548 22.87 -6.56 10.69
CA LEU A 548 22.88 -5.22 11.31
C LEU A 548 24.02 -4.36 10.75
N LEU A 549 25.20 -4.95 10.45
CA LEU A 549 26.29 -4.28 9.72
C LEU A 549 25.84 -3.82 8.32
N LEU A 550 25.15 -4.68 7.56
CA LEU A 550 24.58 -4.32 6.25
C LEU A 550 23.51 -3.22 6.36
N GLY A 551 22.73 -3.20 7.44
CA GLY A 551 21.80 -2.12 7.76
C GLY A 551 22.47 -0.75 7.86
N ARG A 552 23.76 -0.68 8.24
CA ARG A 552 24.53 0.57 8.28
C ARG A 552 24.74 1.18 6.90
N MET A 553 24.84 0.35 5.86
CA MET A 553 24.89 0.81 4.46
C MET A 553 23.60 1.51 4.03
N LEU A 554 22.46 1.25 4.70
CA LEU A 554 21.24 2.02 4.45
C LEU A 554 21.42 3.50 4.78
N ARG A 555 22.35 3.89 5.67
CA ARG A 555 22.68 5.31 5.90
C ARG A 555 23.17 6.00 4.63
N LEU A 556 23.81 5.27 3.70
CA LEU A 556 24.29 5.80 2.42
C LEU A 556 23.17 6.24 1.49
N THR A 557 21.97 5.68 1.66
CA THR A 557 20.79 6.15 0.91
C THR A 557 20.45 7.61 1.23
N ARG A 558 20.89 8.16 2.37
CA ARG A 558 20.77 9.59 2.68
C ARG A 558 21.58 10.47 1.71
N ILE A 559 22.74 10.00 1.22
CA ILE A 559 23.53 10.71 0.21
C ILE A 559 22.71 10.86 -1.08
N LEU A 560 22.02 9.79 -1.49
CA LEU A 560 21.16 9.79 -2.67
C LEU A 560 20.03 10.82 -2.51
N LEU A 561 19.44 10.91 -1.33
CA LEU A 561 18.37 11.88 -1.03
C LEU A 561 18.82 13.35 -1.02
N GLN A 562 20.13 13.62 -0.84
CA GLN A 562 20.65 14.99 -0.81
C GLN A 562 20.88 15.58 -2.20
N VAL A 563 21.11 14.73 -3.22
CA VAL A 563 21.28 15.16 -4.60
C VAL A 563 19.91 15.45 -5.20
N ARG A 564 19.65 16.70 -5.63
CA ARG A 564 18.32 17.13 -6.14
C ARG A 564 17.72 16.20 -7.20
N ARG A 565 18.53 15.68 -8.13
CA ARG A 565 18.06 14.75 -9.19
C ARG A 565 17.62 13.39 -8.63
N PHE A 566 18.40 12.81 -7.72
CA PHE A 566 18.06 11.54 -7.08
C PHE A 566 16.95 11.72 -6.04
N ARG A 567 16.86 12.88 -5.38
CA ARG A 567 15.75 13.22 -4.49
C ARG A 567 14.41 13.11 -5.20
N ALA A 568 14.30 13.68 -6.41
CA ALA A 568 13.09 13.56 -7.22
C ALA A 568 12.80 12.07 -7.48
N PHE A 569 13.75 11.33 -8.05
CA PHE A 569 13.59 9.90 -8.34
C PHE A 569 13.21 9.03 -7.12
N VAL A 570 13.79 9.29 -5.95
CA VAL A 570 13.48 8.52 -4.74
C VAL A 570 12.13 8.93 -4.15
N ALA A 571 11.79 10.21 -4.20
CA ALA A 571 10.46 10.69 -3.79
C ALA A 571 9.38 10.05 -4.67
N THR A 572 9.60 10.03 -6.00
CA THR A 572 8.68 9.41 -6.95
C THR A 572 8.60 7.90 -6.75
N PHE A 573 9.71 7.22 -6.46
CA PHE A 573 9.70 5.80 -6.10
C PHE A 573 8.86 5.51 -4.85
N PHE A 574 9.00 6.30 -3.77
CA PHE A 574 8.21 6.08 -2.56
C PHE A 574 6.72 6.41 -2.74
N THR A 575 6.38 7.46 -3.51
CA THR A 575 4.98 7.74 -3.85
C THR A 575 4.38 6.63 -4.72
N LEU A 576 5.16 6.11 -5.69
CA LEU A 576 4.80 4.94 -6.49
C LEU A 576 4.60 3.69 -5.62
N MET A 577 5.51 3.42 -4.69
CA MET A 577 5.46 2.26 -3.80
C MET A 577 4.19 2.28 -2.93
N SER A 578 3.86 3.44 -2.33
CA SER A 578 2.64 3.59 -1.54
C SER A 578 1.39 3.33 -2.38
N SER A 579 1.39 3.80 -3.63
CA SER A 579 0.26 3.65 -4.55
C SER A 579 0.17 2.23 -5.15
N LEU A 580 1.30 1.51 -5.24
CA LEU A 580 1.40 0.12 -5.67
C LEU A 580 0.96 -0.87 -4.57
N MET A 581 1.05 -0.47 -3.30
CA MET A 581 0.79 -1.35 -2.16
C MET A 581 -0.58 -2.05 -2.17
N PRO A 582 -1.71 -1.41 -2.56
CA PRO A 582 -2.99 -2.10 -2.71
C PRO A 582 -2.96 -3.24 -3.74
N TYR A 583 -2.30 -3.03 -4.89
CA TYR A 583 -2.18 -4.05 -5.93
C TYR A 583 -1.28 -5.21 -5.49
N LEU A 584 -0.15 -4.93 -4.85
CA LEU A 584 0.69 -5.96 -4.22
C LEU A 584 -0.07 -6.71 -3.13
N GLY A 585 -0.93 -6.02 -2.38
CA GLY A 585 -1.79 -6.63 -1.39
C GLY A 585 -2.81 -7.60 -2.00
N ILE A 586 -3.37 -7.32 -3.18
CA ILE A 586 -4.22 -8.26 -3.91
C ILE A 586 -3.43 -9.47 -4.40
N VAL A 587 -2.21 -9.28 -4.93
CA VAL A 587 -1.33 -10.41 -5.27
C VAL A 587 -1.09 -11.27 -4.05
N PHE A 588 -0.72 -10.67 -2.91
CA PHE A 588 -0.53 -11.39 -1.66
C PHE A 588 -1.77 -12.16 -1.22
N CYS A 589 -2.98 -11.59 -1.35
CA CYS A 589 -4.23 -12.29 -1.05
C CYS A 589 -4.42 -13.53 -1.95
N ILE A 590 -4.16 -13.39 -3.25
CA ILE A 590 -4.29 -14.50 -4.20
C ILE A 590 -3.23 -15.59 -3.91
N LEU A 591 -1.99 -15.21 -3.58
CA LEU A 591 -0.98 -16.14 -3.08
C LEU A 591 -1.45 -16.87 -1.81
N CYS A 592 -2.08 -16.17 -0.86
CA CYS A 592 -2.62 -16.78 0.36
C CYS A 592 -3.72 -17.82 0.08
N VAL A 593 -4.61 -17.54 -0.90
CA VAL A 593 -5.65 -18.48 -1.34
C VAL A 593 -5.00 -19.69 -2.00
N TYR A 594 -4.12 -19.49 -2.97
CA TYR A 594 -3.41 -20.58 -3.65
C TYR A 594 -2.55 -21.41 -2.70
N CYS A 595 -1.96 -20.79 -1.69
CA CYS A 595 -1.15 -21.48 -0.67
C CYS A 595 -2.04 -22.40 0.17
N SER A 596 -3.22 -21.91 0.58
CA SER A 596 -4.20 -22.71 1.30
C SER A 596 -4.69 -23.91 0.47
N ILE A 597 -4.95 -23.70 -0.84
CA ILE A 597 -5.31 -24.78 -1.77
C ILE A 597 -4.16 -25.79 -1.90
N GLY A 598 -2.94 -25.30 -2.14
CA GLY A 598 -1.74 -26.12 -2.34
C GLY A 598 -1.43 -26.98 -1.11
N LEU A 599 -1.52 -26.41 0.09
CA LEU A 599 -1.32 -27.11 1.36
C LEU A 599 -2.36 -28.22 1.58
N GLN A 600 -3.62 -27.99 1.19
CA GLN A 600 -4.70 -28.97 1.37
C GLN A 600 -4.64 -30.10 0.34
N ILE A 601 -4.20 -29.83 -0.90
CA ILE A 601 -4.11 -30.83 -1.96
C ILE A 601 -2.80 -31.61 -1.89
N PHE A 602 -1.68 -30.92 -1.67
CA PHE A 602 -0.33 -31.48 -1.79
C PHE A 602 0.41 -31.64 -0.46
N GLY A 603 -0.22 -31.33 0.67
CA GLY A 603 0.42 -31.40 1.98
C GLY A 603 0.95 -32.80 2.33
N GLY A 604 2.23 -32.87 2.68
CA GLY A 604 2.89 -34.08 3.20
C GLY A 604 3.36 -35.07 2.14
N ILE A 605 3.28 -34.74 0.84
CA ILE A 605 3.72 -35.65 -0.24
C ILE A 605 5.23 -35.57 -0.52
N VAL A 606 5.86 -34.45 -0.18
CA VAL A 606 7.30 -34.23 -0.32
C VAL A 606 7.97 -34.60 1.01
N PHE A 607 8.58 -35.77 1.10
CA PHE A 607 9.29 -36.21 2.30
C PHE A 607 10.46 -37.11 1.95
N ALA A 608 11.48 -37.13 2.79
CA ALA A 608 12.68 -37.93 2.60
C ALA A 608 12.34 -39.44 2.70
N GLY A 609 12.80 -40.22 1.72
CA GLY A 609 12.51 -41.66 1.60
C GLY A 609 11.27 -42.01 0.76
N ASN A 610 10.64 -41.03 0.09
CA ASN A 610 9.63 -41.29 -0.93
C ASN A 610 10.32 -41.71 -2.25
N PRO A 611 10.17 -42.97 -2.73
CA PRO A 611 10.85 -43.41 -3.94
C PRO A 611 10.40 -42.66 -5.20
N LYS A 612 9.14 -42.19 -5.23
CA LYS A 612 8.63 -41.38 -6.34
C LYS A 612 9.23 -39.98 -6.40
N LEU A 613 9.81 -39.49 -5.30
CA LEU A 613 10.45 -38.18 -5.22
C LEU A 613 11.88 -38.23 -5.77
N GLU A 614 12.60 -39.34 -5.55
CA GLU A 614 13.96 -39.53 -6.06
C GLU A 614 14.01 -39.54 -7.60
N GLU A 615 12.90 -39.87 -8.25
CA GLU A 615 12.75 -39.86 -9.70
C GLU A 615 12.39 -38.48 -10.29
N THR A 616 12.11 -37.46 -9.48
CA THR A 616 11.70 -36.14 -9.98
C THR A 616 12.84 -35.13 -9.99
N ASP A 617 12.73 -34.15 -10.89
CA ASP A 617 13.66 -33.01 -11.00
C ASP A 617 13.65 -32.12 -9.76
N LEU A 618 12.63 -32.22 -8.90
CA LEU A 618 12.61 -31.56 -7.59
C LEU A 618 13.75 -32.04 -6.69
N PHE A 619 14.05 -33.35 -6.73
CA PHE A 619 15.18 -33.94 -6.01
C PHE A 619 16.51 -33.67 -6.73
N GLY A 620 16.54 -33.82 -8.06
CA GLY A 620 17.74 -33.60 -8.86
C GLY A 620 18.33 -32.19 -8.75
N ASN A 621 17.48 -31.17 -8.58
CA ASN A 621 17.89 -29.76 -8.44
C ASN A 621 17.94 -29.25 -6.99
N ASP A 622 17.74 -30.14 -5.99
CA ASP A 622 17.70 -29.79 -4.57
C ASP A 622 16.65 -28.71 -4.20
N TYR A 623 15.46 -28.77 -4.83
CA TYR A 623 14.35 -27.85 -4.60
C TYR A 623 13.35 -28.37 -3.54
N LEU A 624 13.76 -29.34 -2.72
CA LEU A 624 12.90 -30.02 -1.75
C LEU A 624 12.32 -29.08 -0.68
N LEU A 625 13.04 -28.00 -0.36
CA LEU A 625 12.60 -26.96 0.58
C LEU A 625 11.46 -26.09 0.02
N PHE A 626 11.31 -26.00 -1.30
CA PHE A 626 10.25 -25.25 -1.97
C PHE A 626 9.05 -26.16 -2.22
N ASN A 627 8.34 -26.48 -1.14
CA ASN A 627 7.21 -27.40 -1.13
C ASN A 627 5.92 -26.79 -0.54
N PHE A 628 4.83 -27.56 -0.58
CA PHE A 628 3.53 -27.21 -0.01
C PHE A 628 3.21 -27.97 1.30
N ASN A 629 4.20 -28.37 2.08
CA ASN A 629 3.99 -29.09 3.34
C ASN A 629 3.58 -28.17 4.49
N ASP A 630 4.02 -26.92 4.47
CA ASP A 630 3.61 -25.88 5.42
C ASP A 630 3.35 -24.54 4.73
N TYR A 631 2.60 -23.68 5.41
CA TYR A 631 2.14 -22.41 4.83
C TYR A 631 3.29 -21.46 4.43
N PRO A 632 4.34 -21.24 5.26
CA PRO A 632 5.50 -20.44 4.86
C PRO A 632 6.23 -20.98 3.63
N SER A 633 6.56 -22.28 3.60
CA SER A 633 7.23 -22.91 2.46
C SER A 633 6.37 -22.86 1.20
N GLY A 634 5.06 -23.04 1.34
CA GLY A 634 4.10 -22.87 0.25
C GLY A 634 4.07 -21.44 -0.29
N MET A 635 4.15 -20.43 0.58
CA MET A 635 4.20 -19.02 0.17
C MET A 635 5.48 -18.71 -0.63
N VAL A 636 6.64 -19.19 -0.19
CA VAL A 636 7.91 -19.03 -0.92
C VAL A 636 7.89 -19.80 -2.25
N THR A 637 7.31 -21.00 -2.26
CA THR A 637 7.12 -21.78 -3.49
C THR A 637 6.26 -21.04 -4.50
N LEU A 638 5.13 -20.46 -4.07
CA LEU A 638 4.29 -19.63 -4.94
C LEU A 638 4.99 -18.35 -5.40
N PHE A 639 5.87 -17.77 -4.57
CA PHE A 639 6.72 -16.66 -5.00
C PHE A 639 7.66 -17.08 -6.12
N ASN A 640 8.32 -18.25 -6.02
CA ASN A 640 9.15 -18.79 -7.10
C ASN A 640 8.34 -19.02 -8.39
N LEU A 641 7.11 -19.54 -8.26
CA LEU A 641 6.19 -19.69 -9.39
C LEU A 641 5.75 -18.34 -9.97
N LEU A 642 5.56 -17.31 -9.14
CA LEU A 642 5.19 -15.95 -9.58
C LEU A 642 6.33 -15.29 -10.37
N VAL A 643 7.57 -15.52 -9.97
CA VAL A 643 8.78 -15.05 -10.67
C VAL A 643 9.00 -15.81 -12.00
N MET A 644 8.32 -16.94 -12.20
CA MET A 644 8.37 -17.78 -13.41
C MET A 644 9.72 -18.46 -13.69
N GLY A 645 10.65 -18.43 -12.74
CA GLY A 645 11.93 -19.15 -12.87
C GLY A 645 11.76 -20.65 -12.67
N ASN A 646 12.06 -21.46 -13.69
CA ASN A 646 12.02 -22.94 -13.64
C ASN A 646 10.70 -23.55 -13.15
N TRP A 647 9.59 -22.80 -13.28
CA TRP A 647 8.29 -23.13 -12.69
C TRP A 647 7.74 -24.49 -13.15
N GLN A 648 8.12 -24.95 -14.35
CA GLN A 648 7.75 -26.25 -14.90
C GLN A 648 8.21 -27.43 -14.05
N ILE A 649 9.31 -27.29 -13.31
CA ILE A 649 9.86 -28.37 -12.46
C ILE A 649 8.85 -28.74 -11.37
N TRP A 650 8.25 -27.74 -10.72
CA TRP A 650 7.18 -27.98 -9.73
C TRP A 650 5.96 -28.58 -10.40
N MET A 651 5.51 -28.02 -11.52
CA MET A 651 4.32 -28.51 -12.20
C MET A 651 4.45 -30.01 -12.58
N GLU A 652 5.57 -30.40 -13.18
CA GLU A 652 5.85 -31.78 -13.59
C GLU A 652 6.05 -32.72 -12.39
N SER A 653 6.85 -32.29 -11.42
CA SER A 653 7.15 -33.08 -10.22
C SER A 653 5.87 -33.36 -9.42
N TYR A 654 4.99 -32.38 -9.24
CA TYR A 654 3.73 -32.59 -8.52
C TYR A 654 2.73 -33.43 -9.31
N ALA A 655 2.76 -33.40 -10.64
CA ALA A 655 2.00 -34.32 -11.47
C ALA A 655 2.47 -35.77 -11.31
N HIS A 656 3.78 -35.99 -11.26
CA HIS A 656 4.36 -37.31 -10.99
C HIS A 656 4.06 -37.81 -9.58
N LEU A 657 4.26 -36.96 -8.57
CA LEU A 657 4.04 -37.30 -7.15
C LEU A 657 2.58 -37.65 -6.84
N THR A 658 1.63 -36.91 -7.41
CA THR A 658 0.20 -37.20 -7.24
C THR A 658 -0.28 -38.34 -8.14
N GLY A 659 0.43 -38.66 -9.22
CA GLY A 659 0.02 -39.63 -10.23
C GLY A 659 -1.21 -39.19 -11.04
N SER A 660 -1.55 -37.90 -11.02
CA SER A 660 -2.76 -37.37 -11.63
C SER A 660 -2.48 -36.08 -12.40
N SER A 661 -2.91 -36.03 -13.66
CA SER A 661 -2.80 -34.84 -14.52
C SER A 661 -3.67 -33.67 -14.05
N TRP A 662 -4.62 -33.88 -13.14
CA TRP A 662 -5.44 -32.81 -12.57
C TRP A 662 -4.63 -31.80 -11.74
N SER A 663 -3.46 -32.20 -11.22
CA SER A 663 -2.52 -31.31 -10.56
C SER A 663 -2.02 -30.19 -11.49
N LEU A 664 -1.94 -30.44 -12.80
CA LEU A 664 -1.54 -29.43 -13.79
C LEU A 664 -2.52 -28.25 -13.81
N VAL A 665 -3.81 -28.49 -13.57
CA VAL A 665 -4.84 -27.43 -13.54
C VAL A 665 -4.52 -26.41 -12.44
N TYR A 666 -3.96 -26.84 -11.31
CA TYR A 666 -3.53 -25.93 -10.24
C TYR A 666 -2.47 -24.95 -10.75
N PHE A 667 -1.38 -25.44 -11.33
CA PHE A 667 -0.27 -24.60 -11.80
C PHE A 667 -0.65 -23.74 -13.02
N VAL A 668 -1.41 -24.30 -13.96
CA VAL A 668 -1.91 -23.55 -15.12
C VAL A 668 -2.86 -22.43 -14.67
N SER A 669 -3.80 -22.72 -13.76
CA SER A 669 -4.70 -21.67 -13.24
C SER A 669 -3.94 -20.58 -12.50
N PHE A 670 -2.90 -20.94 -11.74
CA PHE A 670 -2.03 -19.99 -11.05
C PHE A 670 -1.30 -19.08 -12.04
N TYR A 671 -0.73 -19.64 -13.10
CA TYR A 671 -0.08 -18.85 -14.16
C TYR A 671 -1.06 -17.88 -14.83
N LEU A 672 -2.27 -18.33 -15.19
CA LEU A 672 -3.26 -17.50 -15.84
C LEU A 672 -3.69 -16.32 -14.95
N ILE A 673 -4.02 -16.59 -13.68
CA ILE A 673 -4.51 -15.57 -12.76
C ILE A 673 -3.38 -14.68 -12.26
N SER A 674 -2.29 -15.25 -11.73
CA SER A 674 -1.26 -14.46 -11.05
C SER A 674 -0.28 -13.80 -12.01
N VAL A 675 0.16 -14.51 -13.06
CA VAL A 675 1.22 -14.03 -13.94
C VAL A 675 0.62 -13.26 -15.11
N LEU A 676 -0.28 -13.87 -15.88
CA LEU A 676 -0.84 -13.20 -17.05
C LEU A 676 -1.80 -12.06 -16.71
N LEU A 677 -2.55 -12.14 -15.61
CA LEU A 677 -3.50 -11.08 -15.23
C LEU A 677 -2.90 -10.12 -14.20
N LEU A 678 -2.53 -10.59 -12.99
CA LEU A 678 -2.11 -9.67 -11.93
C LEU A 678 -0.76 -8.99 -12.16
N LEU A 679 0.27 -9.72 -12.62
CA LEU A 679 1.59 -9.12 -12.86
C LEU A 679 1.51 -8.08 -13.98
N ASN A 680 0.79 -8.37 -15.06
CA ASN A 680 0.54 -7.41 -16.13
C ASN A 680 -0.28 -6.20 -15.66
N LEU A 681 -1.21 -6.38 -14.71
CA LEU A 681 -1.92 -5.26 -14.08
C LEU A 681 -0.97 -4.38 -13.25
N ILE A 682 -0.02 -4.98 -12.50
CA ILE A 682 1.02 -4.22 -11.79
C ILE A 682 1.89 -3.43 -12.77
N VAL A 683 2.32 -4.06 -13.86
CA VAL A 683 3.10 -3.38 -14.91
C VAL A 683 2.30 -2.20 -15.47
N ALA A 684 1.00 -2.40 -15.77
CA ALA A 684 0.14 -1.34 -16.26
C ALA A 684 0.03 -0.17 -15.28
N PHE A 685 -0.15 -0.45 -14.00
CA PHE A 685 -0.19 0.58 -12.95
C PHE A 685 1.13 1.35 -12.86
N VAL A 686 2.28 0.65 -12.83
CA VAL A 686 3.60 1.29 -12.72
C VAL A 686 3.87 2.19 -13.92
N LEU A 687 3.51 1.75 -15.14
CA LEU A 687 3.65 2.56 -16.35
C LEU A 687 2.81 3.84 -16.27
N GLU A 688 1.53 3.71 -15.92
CA GLU A 688 0.63 4.86 -15.80
C GLU A 688 1.11 5.86 -14.74
N ALA A 689 1.53 5.34 -13.60
CA ALA A 689 2.00 6.14 -12.49
C ALA A 689 3.35 6.83 -12.80
N PHE A 690 4.22 6.20 -13.59
CA PHE A 690 5.46 6.81 -14.09
C PHE A 690 5.19 7.88 -15.16
N PHE A 691 4.25 7.65 -16.09
CA PHE A 691 3.88 8.65 -17.09
C PHE A 691 3.28 9.90 -16.45
N ALA A 692 2.38 9.72 -15.48
CA ALA A 692 1.80 10.81 -14.71
C ALA A 692 2.89 11.68 -14.04
N GLU A 693 3.90 11.06 -13.44
CA GLU A 693 4.99 11.79 -12.78
C GLU A 693 5.92 12.52 -13.77
N MET A 694 6.25 11.89 -14.89
CA MET A 694 7.09 12.49 -15.93
C MET A 694 6.42 13.74 -16.53
N GLU A 695 5.10 13.75 -16.65
CA GLU A 695 4.35 14.94 -17.10
C GLU A 695 4.36 16.07 -16.07
N LEU A 696 4.29 15.75 -14.77
CA LEU A 696 4.42 16.74 -13.70
C LEU A 696 5.80 17.42 -13.72
N GLU A 697 6.87 16.66 -13.94
CA GLU A 697 8.21 17.22 -14.08
C GLU A 697 8.31 18.17 -15.29
N LYS A 698 7.79 17.76 -16.46
CA LYS A 698 7.76 18.60 -17.67
C LYS A 698 6.92 19.87 -17.50
N ALA A 699 5.78 19.77 -16.82
CA ALA A 699 4.95 20.93 -16.47
C ALA A 699 5.71 21.89 -15.53
N GLY A 700 6.52 21.36 -14.62
CA GLY A 700 7.39 22.15 -13.75
C GLY A 700 8.54 22.86 -14.48
N GLU A 701 9.11 22.24 -15.52
CA GLU A 701 10.23 22.80 -16.30
C GLU A 701 9.80 23.86 -17.31
N SER A 702 8.67 23.67 -17.99
CA SER A 702 8.11 24.63 -18.96
C SER A 702 7.73 25.99 -18.32
N ASP A 703 7.48 26.01 -17.01
CA ASP A 703 7.25 27.22 -16.21
C ASP A 703 8.51 28.11 -16.04
N MET A 704 9.72 27.56 -16.24
CA MET A 704 10.97 28.33 -16.18
C MET A 704 11.34 29.02 -17.50
N GLN A 705 10.70 28.67 -18.63
CA GLN A 705 11.14 29.12 -19.96
C GLN A 705 10.21 30.13 -20.67
N ASP A 706 9.02 30.44 -20.14
CA ASP A 706 8.03 31.28 -20.84
C ASP A 706 7.63 32.56 -20.04
N PRO A 707 8.00 33.78 -20.48
CA PRO A 707 7.80 35.00 -19.69
C PRO A 707 6.43 35.69 -19.89
N THR A 708 5.50 35.14 -20.68
CA THR A 708 4.26 35.85 -21.04
C THR A 708 3.16 35.78 -19.96
N PRO A 709 2.54 36.92 -19.57
CA PRO A 709 1.59 36.99 -18.45
C PRO A 709 0.23 36.30 -18.71
N GLN A 710 -0.28 36.32 -19.94
CA GLN A 710 -1.54 35.64 -20.30
C GLN A 710 -1.40 34.11 -20.38
N GLY A 711 -0.26 33.61 -20.88
CA GLY A 711 0.08 32.19 -20.83
C GLY A 711 0.27 31.69 -19.39
N ARG A 712 0.83 32.53 -18.52
CA ARG A 712 0.99 32.26 -17.08
C ARG A 712 -0.32 32.07 -16.34
N ASN A 713 -1.38 32.81 -16.64
CA ASN A 713 -2.67 32.65 -15.94
C ASN A 713 -3.43 31.40 -16.40
N LYS A 714 -3.40 31.08 -17.70
CA LYS A 714 -4.00 29.85 -18.24
C LYS A 714 -3.23 28.59 -17.78
N ARG A 715 -1.89 28.65 -17.75
CA ARG A 715 -1.02 27.58 -17.21
C ARG A 715 -1.04 27.50 -15.68
N ARG A 716 -1.22 28.62 -14.96
CA ARG A 716 -1.48 28.61 -13.51
C ARG A 716 -2.84 28.00 -13.18
N SER A 717 -3.89 28.24 -13.96
CA SER A 717 -5.17 27.54 -13.80
C SER A 717 -5.00 26.02 -14.00
N MET A 718 -4.19 25.61 -14.97
CA MET A 718 -3.82 24.19 -15.17
C MET A 718 -3.00 23.62 -14.00
N ARG A 719 -2.01 24.36 -13.48
CA ARG A 719 -1.16 24.02 -12.32
C ARG A 719 -1.90 24.02 -10.98
N VAL A 720 -2.94 24.84 -10.87
CA VAL A 720 -3.88 24.89 -9.74
C VAL A 720 -4.84 23.70 -9.75
N LYS A 721 -4.85 22.88 -10.81
CA LYS A 721 -5.58 21.62 -10.87
C LYS A 721 -4.72 20.36 -10.58
N THR A 722 -3.39 20.45 -10.67
CA THR A 722 -2.49 19.27 -10.73
C THR A 722 -1.73 18.92 -9.43
N LYS A 723 -2.04 19.55 -8.31
CA LYS A 723 -1.31 19.39 -7.03
C LYS A 723 -2.11 18.62 -5.97
N GLY A 724 -3.04 17.78 -6.42
CA GLY A 724 -3.75 16.83 -5.56
C GLY A 724 -2.94 15.56 -5.32
N THR A 725 -3.55 14.63 -4.61
CA THR A 725 -3.02 13.28 -4.32
C THR A 725 -2.64 12.59 -5.64
N MET A 726 -1.76 11.57 -5.64
CA MET A 726 -1.42 10.82 -6.87
C MET A 726 -2.65 10.33 -7.66
N VAL A 727 -3.75 10.08 -6.94
CA VAL A 727 -5.07 9.78 -7.49
C VAL A 727 -5.68 10.95 -8.28
N ASP A 728 -5.55 12.19 -7.82
CA ASP A 728 -6.02 13.40 -8.54
C ASP A 728 -5.13 13.75 -9.75
N ILE A 729 -3.85 13.37 -9.68
CA ILE A 729 -2.89 13.48 -10.79
C ILE A 729 -3.26 12.45 -11.89
N LEU A 730 -3.51 11.20 -11.50
CA LEU A 730 -4.03 10.15 -12.39
C LEU A 730 -5.41 10.52 -12.96
N LEU A 731 -6.28 11.14 -12.15
CA LEU A 731 -7.58 11.67 -12.54
C LEU A 731 -7.48 12.70 -13.66
N HIS A 732 -6.59 13.67 -13.49
CA HIS A 732 -6.40 14.70 -14.51
C HIS A 732 -5.79 14.15 -15.80
N HIS A 733 -4.82 13.23 -15.72
CA HIS A 733 -4.21 12.58 -16.88
C HIS A 733 -5.22 11.72 -17.67
N MET A 734 -6.06 10.96 -17.00
CA MET A 734 -7.07 10.12 -17.66
C MET A 734 -8.21 10.96 -18.25
N LEU A 735 -8.72 11.96 -17.50
CA LEU A 735 -9.82 12.81 -17.97
C LEU A 735 -9.39 13.77 -19.07
N SER A 736 -8.17 14.32 -19.06
CA SER A 736 -7.68 15.16 -20.16
C SER A 736 -7.52 14.35 -21.45
N ASN A 737 -7.01 13.12 -21.36
CA ASN A 737 -6.88 12.23 -22.51
C ASN A 737 -8.25 11.80 -23.09
N GLU A 738 -9.27 11.54 -22.26
CA GLU A 738 -10.62 11.25 -22.76
C GLU A 738 -11.34 12.49 -23.31
N LEU A 739 -11.17 13.66 -22.68
CA LEU A 739 -11.75 14.92 -23.16
C LEU A 739 -11.14 15.34 -24.50
N ASP A 740 -9.82 15.22 -24.67
CA ASP A 740 -9.13 15.48 -25.94
C ASP A 740 -9.48 14.44 -27.02
N GLY A 741 -9.83 13.21 -26.62
CA GLY A 741 -10.38 12.18 -27.50
C GLY A 741 -11.80 12.51 -27.99
N SER A 742 -12.65 13.04 -27.10
CA SER A 742 -14.03 13.41 -27.43
C SER A 742 -14.15 14.68 -28.28
N GLN A 743 -13.22 15.63 -28.15
CA GLN A 743 -13.18 16.85 -28.97
C GLN A 743 -12.67 16.62 -30.41
N ASN A 744 -12.09 15.46 -30.71
CA ASN A 744 -11.65 15.11 -32.07
C ASN A 744 -12.70 14.30 -32.85
N THR A 745 -13.89 14.08 -32.29
CA THR A 745 -14.98 13.33 -32.93
C THR A 745 -16.24 14.14 -33.25
N ASP A 746 -16.21 15.47 -33.10
CA ASP A 746 -17.26 16.38 -33.56
C ASP A 746 -16.79 17.29 -34.72
#